data_AF-A0A8B3CDP1-F1
#
_entry.id   AF-A0A8B3CDP1-F1
#
_cell.length_a   1.000
_cell.length_b   1.000
_cell.length_c   1.000
_cell.angle_alpha   90.00
_cell.angle_beta   90.00
_cell.angle_gamma   90.00
#
_symmetry.space_group_name_H-M   'P 1'
#
loop_
_entity.id
_entity.type
_entity.pdbx_description
1 polymer ?
#
loop_
_entity_poly.entity_id
_entity_poly.type
_entity_poly.pdbx_seq_one_letter_code
_entity_poly.pdbx_strand_id
1 'polypeptide(L)'
;MIRPSARSGRRRQRGGTKSFPFPPDNRFRYEPKTDRMPKKISPFRSLLLCAALSLTGQAPAQPGPTPGLTFEQPGSAERFTAVNGSVATRDGALEYTFRKGSSLSSPPLAGSRHLLYNPTLEKRNTVLLLMENRSSATRLRLRFITDRDSTYDEAKSKIFEIEPNSPKKTCYLNLSDNPHAKGRLKGFRIEPLGGKGMLRIDRITFEQEAALEPQAGRIDGCTATPHEIAVTGSIDPKYRNRYSRIAIYETSMLQPEDDIDRMTELYEGELTPEFRIAGIPMRNGDMTRLSSQFLAVVKDDKGNFLKIGPRFYIDNWNDFEENPYAFALPSLTVHATDYGAKGDGFTDDTDAIQAAIDDAAAKGGGRVVLDGDGSFYGKRYVATNILLKSNIELHIAEGAILWQSQDARDYKYKPAYGHEGSIPGINWTHNMHVSNLPLLQGKSIENIKITGPGKIRSMDPECQDERYAEEDYQRYCADRIHVIPIGLWNVRNIEVSNLDIVRSNNYHTAFYACENVFIGNLKMHEVQCVSGDGLGLGVGTHNVKIVRAFLESNDDGVVLWTAYDDPRGILWWWARPDADNSIRNVTACHSYINSGGGKAIAFIPWGTDNPDWGDTEIDSITVYDCVLKGGYAVGTWPDNPYFGKQPFDNTEQDDYSPIKNVRIYRNSYLSPCDLLCIRPTNFISDCGIRSSGTFQNGNFEHGRAYWTMRGDAGVRDGCGYADGGRLYEGLYLTRGRHTFTAEVQGDGSLYADRLSLFEESVPIARADFSSETWTQRTLTVDIPEDGTYALGIDGNGARIRKAAVD
;
A
#
# COMPACT_ATOMS: atom_id res chain seq x y z
N MET A 1 37.18 50.46 -19.68
CA MET A 1 37.80 51.71 -19.21
C MET A 1 37.77 51.70 -17.68
N ILE A 2 38.96 51.65 -17.05
CA ILE A 2 39.35 52.25 -15.76
C ILE A 2 38.59 51.86 -14.45
N ARG A 3 39.33 51.18 -13.54
CA ARG A 3 39.15 51.03 -12.06
C ARG A 3 39.37 52.38 -11.31
N PRO A 4 39.45 52.48 -9.96
CA PRO A 4 38.57 52.13 -8.81
C PRO A 4 38.53 53.26 -7.72
N SER A 5 37.86 53.05 -6.57
CA SER A 5 38.27 53.61 -5.24
C SER A 5 37.78 52.64 -4.14
N ALA A 6 38.58 51.99 -3.26
CA ALA A 6 39.57 52.38 -2.23
C ALA A 6 38.92 53.06 -1.00
N ARG A 7 38.57 52.33 0.08
CA ARG A 7 39.38 51.82 1.24
C ARG A 7 39.61 52.83 2.38
N SER A 8 39.14 52.47 3.58
CA SER A 8 39.84 52.54 4.88
C SER A 8 38.98 51.86 5.97
N GLY A 9 39.42 51.01 6.91
CA GLY A 9 40.71 50.44 7.26
C GLY A 9 40.80 50.15 8.78
N ARG A 10 41.35 48.96 9.13
CA ARG A 10 41.92 48.50 10.44
C ARG A 10 40.91 47.86 11.43
N ARG A 11 41.20 46.75 12.14
CA ARG A 11 42.48 46.06 12.47
C ARG A 11 42.20 44.57 12.83
N ARG A 12 43.16 43.68 12.52
CA ARG A 12 43.21 42.24 12.89
C ARG A 12 43.89 42.02 14.25
N GLN A 13 43.48 40.97 14.98
CA GLN A 13 44.30 39.94 15.67
C GLN A 13 43.36 38.76 16.04
N ARG A 14 43.40 37.61 15.33
CA ARG A 14 44.06 36.32 15.65
C ARG A 14 43.72 35.68 17.00
N GLY A 15 43.07 34.50 16.96
CA GLY A 15 43.13 33.48 18.02
C GLY A 15 42.08 32.36 17.90
N GLY A 16 42.52 31.14 17.61
CA GLY A 16 41.91 29.91 18.14
C GLY A 16 40.78 29.23 17.35
N THR A 17 41.13 28.20 16.60
CA THR A 17 40.24 27.08 16.23
C THR A 17 39.77 26.34 17.48
N LYS A 18 38.45 26.26 17.72
CA LYS A 18 37.84 25.24 18.59
C LYS A 18 36.58 24.69 17.92
N SER A 19 36.57 23.37 17.82
CA SER A 19 35.44 22.48 17.55
C SER A 19 34.23 22.82 18.43
N PHE A 20 33.04 22.94 17.83
CA PHE A 20 31.78 23.00 18.56
C PHE A 20 31.29 21.58 18.88
N PRO A 21 31.00 21.23 20.14
CA PRO A 21 30.44 19.94 20.51
C PRO A 21 28.90 19.95 20.38
N PHE A 22 28.36 18.82 19.94
CA PHE A 22 26.94 18.47 20.05
C PHE A 22 26.47 18.55 21.51
N PRO A 23 25.25 19.05 21.81
CA PRO A 23 24.64 18.87 23.12
C PRO A 23 23.98 17.49 23.22
N PRO A 24 24.11 16.77 24.35
CA PRO A 24 23.38 15.55 24.64
C PRO A 24 22.03 15.84 25.32
N ASP A 25 21.06 14.93 25.09
CA ASP A 25 19.88 14.66 25.92
C ASP A 25 19.03 15.86 26.42
N ASN A 26 17.96 16.17 25.69
CA ASN A 26 16.78 16.83 26.29
C ASN A 26 15.66 15.80 26.47
N ARG A 27 15.62 15.19 27.67
CA ARG A 27 14.41 14.55 28.19
C ARG A 27 13.42 15.65 28.56
N PHE A 28 12.41 15.87 27.75
CA PHE A 28 11.28 16.71 28.15
C PHE A 28 10.46 15.96 29.21
N ARG A 29 10.54 16.43 30.46
CA ARG A 29 9.59 16.09 31.51
C ARG A 29 8.30 16.88 31.28
N TYR A 30 7.22 16.18 30.98
CA TYR A 30 5.87 16.73 31.02
C TYR A 30 5.39 16.74 32.48
N GLU A 31 5.17 17.93 33.05
CA GLU A 31 4.43 18.10 34.31
C GLU A 31 2.98 18.49 33.97
N PRO A 32 1.98 17.66 34.32
CA PRO A 32 0.58 18.03 34.08
C PRO A 32 0.12 19.07 35.10
N LYS A 33 -0.31 20.24 34.62
CA LYS A 33 -1.10 21.18 35.39
C LYS A 33 -2.49 20.57 35.63
N THR A 34 -2.77 20.23 36.87
CA THR A 34 -4.09 19.85 37.34
C THR A 34 -4.99 21.07 37.45
N ASP A 35 -6.12 21.09 36.75
CA ASP A 35 -7.35 21.64 37.33
C ASP A 35 -8.60 21.12 36.62
N ARG A 36 -9.56 20.70 37.45
CA ARG A 36 -10.96 20.26 37.16
C ARG A 36 -11.20 18.81 36.73
N MET A 37 -11.22 17.91 37.72
CA MET A 37 -12.13 16.75 37.72
C MET A 37 -13.39 17.06 38.55
N PRO A 38 -14.60 16.60 38.15
CA PRO A 38 -15.67 16.37 39.10
C PRO A 38 -15.57 14.98 39.76
N LYS A 39 -16.05 14.97 41.00
CA LYS A 39 -15.93 13.99 42.08
C LYS A 39 -16.66 12.64 41.87
N LYS A 40 -16.01 11.62 42.46
CA LYS A 40 -16.52 10.52 43.32
C LYS A 40 -17.19 9.29 42.69
N ILE A 41 -16.47 8.16 42.74
CA ILE A 41 -16.99 6.88 43.25
C ILE A 41 -15.99 6.33 44.31
N SER A 42 -16.55 5.74 45.36
CA SER A 42 -15.98 5.38 46.67
C SER A 42 -14.96 4.20 46.66
N PRO A 43 -14.02 4.12 47.62
CA PRO A 43 -13.01 3.06 47.71
C PRO A 43 -13.48 1.92 48.62
N PHE A 44 -14.06 0.85 48.09
CA PHE A 44 -14.20 -0.42 48.81
C PHE A 44 -14.37 -1.57 47.81
N ARG A 45 -13.23 -2.20 47.44
CA ARG A 45 -13.05 -3.63 47.11
C ARG A 45 -11.64 -3.86 46.54
N SER A 46 -10.63 -3.60 47.38
CA SER A 46 -9.31 -4.23 47.22
C SER A 46 -9.27 -5.39 48.20
N LEU A 47 -9.51 -6.59 47.66
CA LEU A 47 -9.24 -7.95 48.20
C LEU A 47 -10.33 -8.86 47.62
N LEU A 48 -10.14 -9.31 46.38
CA LEU A 48 -10.63 -10.56 45.76
C LEU A 48 -10.52 -10.42 44.23
N LEU A 49 -9.29 -10.38 43.71
CA LEU A 49 -8.96 -10.83 42.35
C LEU A 49 -7.42 -11.02 42.20
N CYS A 50 -6.83 -11.74 43.15
CA CYS A 50 -5.45 -12.26 43.07
C CYS A 50 -5.41 -13.78 43.28
N ALA A 51 -6.52 -14.48 43.02
CA ALA A 51 -6.58 -15.93 43.14
C ALA A 51 -7.61 -16.49 42.14
N ALA A 52 -7.32 -16.36 40.84
CA ALA A 52 -7.95 -17.13 39.76
C ALA A 52 -7.07 -17.16 38.48
N LEU A 53 -5.74 -17.13 38.64
CA LEU A 53 -4.78 -17.30 37.56
C LEU A 53 -3.65 -18.23 38.03
N SER A 54 -4.03 -19.44 38.41
CA SER A 54 -3.11 -20.59 38.51
C SER A 54 -3.95 -21.85 38.68
N LEU A 55 -3.70 -22.85 37.82
CA LEU A 55 -4.39 -24.16 37.70
C LEU A 55 -5.69 -24.04 36.89
N THR A 56 -5.86 -24.58 35.69
CA THR A 56 -5.20 -25.67 34.98
C THR A 56 -5.27 -25.43 33.48
N GLY A 57 -4.11 -25.38 32.84
CA GLY A 57 -3.94 -25.45 31.40
C GLY A 57 -2.47 -25.64 31.20
N GLN A 58 -2.00 -26.88 31.16
CA GLN A 58 -0.67 -27.16 30.64
C GLN A 58 -0.60 -26.45 29.30
N ALA A 59 0.29 -25.47 29.17
CA ALA A 59 0.74 -25.04 27.86
C ALA A 59 1.03 -26.33 27.08
N PRO A 60 0.43 -26.55 25.90
CA PRO A 60 0.75 -27.73 25.13
C PRO A 60 2.27 -27.77 25.01
N ALA A 61 2.86 -28.94 25.31
CA ALA A 61 4.29 -29.13 25.31
C ALA A 61 4.88 -28.43 24.09
N GLN A 62 5.74 -27.44 24.33
CA GLN A 62 6.46 -26.73 23.27
C GLN A 62 7.08 -27.82 22.38
N PRO A 63 6.72 -27.91 21.08
CA PRO A 63 7.43 -28.80 20.19
C PRO A 63 8.91 -28.43 20.30
N GLY A 64 9.79 -29.44 20.44
CA GLY A 64 11.22 -29.20 20.68
C GLY A 64 11.78 -28.18 19.69
N PRO A 65 12.80 -27.38 20.07
CA PRO A 65 13.26 -26.24 19.29
C PRO A 65 13.54 -26.69 17.87
N THR A 66 12.79 -26.15 16.94
CA THR A 66 12.93 -26.45 15.51
C THR A 66 14.32 -26.03 15.05
N PRO A 67 15.01 -26.84 14.22
CA PRO A 67 16.31 -26.46 13.69
C PRO A 67 16.23 -25.10 13.00
N GLY A 68 17.10 -24.17 13.38
CA GLY A 68 17.27 -22.94 12.62
C GLY A 68 17.92 -23.26 11.28
N LEU A 69 17.20 -23.07 10.17
CA LEU A 69 17.72 -23.29 8.82
C LEU A 69 18.66 -22.17 8.34
N THR A 70 18.99 -21.24 9.23
CA THR A 70 20.05 -20.23 9.10
C THR A 70 21.36 -20.67 9.75
N PHE A 71 21.39 -21.82 10.45
CA PHE A 71 22.58 -22.43 11.09
C PHE A 71 23.35 -21.56 12.11
N GLU A 72 22.78 -20.43 12.53
CA GLU A 72 23.36 -19.54 13.55
C GLU A 72 23.26 -20.10 14.96
N GLN A 73 22.23 -20.91 15.22
CA GLN A 73 22.06 -21.57 16.51
C GLN A 73 22.96 -22.81 16.59
N PRO A 74 23.83 -22.93 17.62
CA PRO A 74 24.65 -24.11 17.83
C PRO A 74 23.81 -25.40 17.84
N GLY A 75 24.28 -26.45 17.17
CA GLY A 75 23.56 -27.72 17.10
C GLY A 75 22.53 -27.81 15.96
N SER A 76 22.35 -26.77 15.14
CA SER A 76 21.34 -26.77 14.06
C SER A 76 21.75 -27.64 12.88
N ALA A 77 23.02 -27.62 12.47
CA ALA A 77 23.47 -28.40 11.32
C ALA A 77 23.57 -29.89 11.67
N GLU A 78 23.93 -30.23 12.90
CA GLU A 78 24.08 -31.61 13.41
C GLU A 78 22.77 -32.41 13.38
N ARG A 79 21.63 -31.73 13.21
CA ARG A 79 20.31 -32.35 13.04
C ARG A 79 20.07 -32.86 11.61
N PHE A 80 20.89 -32.46 10.65
CA PHE A 80 20.88 -33.02 9.31
C PHE A 80 21.60 -34.35 9.29
N THR A 81 21.07 -35.30 8.52
CA THR A 81 21.64 -36.64 8.41
C THR A 81 22.30 -36.81 7.05
N ALA A 82 23.63 -36.93 7.05
CA ALA A 82 24.38 -37.31 5.85
C ALA A 82 24.50 -38.83 5.72
N VAL A 83 24.18 -39.37 4.53
CA VAL A 83 24.48 -40.75 4.15
C VAL A 83 25.70 -40.72 3.23
N ASN A 84 26.67 -41.62 3.47
CA ASN A 84 27.92 -41.69 2.71
C ASN A 84 28.68 -40.35 2.64
N GLY A 85 28.53 -39.46 3.64
CA GLY A 85 29.16 -38.16 3.74
C GLY A 85 29.26 -37.73 5.20
N SER A 86 29.56 -36.46 5.45
CA SER A 86 29.60 -35.89 6.81
C SER A 86 29.03 -34.48 6.84
N VAL A 87 28.49 -34.09 7.99
CA VAL A 87 27.99 -32.75 8.29
C VAL A 87 28.83 -32.14 9.40
N ALA A 88 29.16 -30.86 9.28
CA ALA A 88 29.76 -30.05 10.34
C ALA A 88 29.13 -28.66 10.37
N THR A 89 29.22 -27.99 11.51
CA THR A 89 28.89 -26.55 11.63
C THR A 89 30.19 -25.75 11.67
N ARG A 90 30.31 -24.72 10.82
CA ARG A 90 31.44 -23.79 10.87
C ARG A 90 30.98 -22.37 10.52
N ASP A 91 31.32 -21.42 11.40
CA ASP A 91 31.03 -19.99 11.21
C ASP A 91 29.57 -19.71 10.81
N GLY A 92 28.63 -20.35 11.53
CA GLY A 92 27.19 -20.18 11.29
C GLY A 92 26.67 -20.80 9.99
N ALA A 93 27.37 -21.77 9.39
CA ALA A 93 26.91 -22.49 8.21
C ALA A 93 27.05 -24.01 8.33
N LEU A 94 26.23 -24.72 7.56
CA LEU A 94 26.30 -26.17 7.40
C LEU A 94 27.34 -26.52 6.34
N GLU A 95 28.37 -27.27 6.73
CA GLU A 95 29.36 -27.85 5.82
C GLU A 95 29.00 -29.32 5.54
N TYR A 96 28.54 -29.60 4.32
CA TYR A 96 28.19 -30.94 3.87
C TYR A 96 29.28 -31.49 2.95
N THR A 97 30.11 -32.39 3.48
CA THR A 97 31.13 -33.10 2.70
C THR A 97 30.55 -34.37 2.10
N PHE A 98 30.75 -34.56 0.80
CA PHE A 98 30.10 -35.61 0.04
C PHE A 98 31.02 -36.26 -1.01
N ARG A 99 30.60 -37.44 -1.47
CA ARG A 99 31.15 -38.21 -2.59
C ARG A 99 29.99 -38.72 -3.46
N LYS A 100 30.31 -39.40 -4.56
CA LYS A 100 29.28 -40.02 -5.42
C LYS A 100 28.37 -40.94 -4.58
N GLY A 101 27.06 -40.72 -4.66
CA GLY A 101 26.05 -41.50 -3.94
C GLY A 101 25.78 -41.04 -2.50
N SER A 102 26.35 -39.91 -2.07
CA SER A 102 25.99 -39.29 -0.81
C SER A 102 24.65 -38.56 -0.89
N SER A 103 23.99 -38.43 0.26
CA SER A 103 22.84 -37.54 0.41
C SER A 103 22.85 -36.82 1.75
N LEU A 104 22.20 -35.65 1.80
CA LEU A 104 21.98 -34.87 3.01
C LEU A 104 20.47 -34.73 3.21
N SER A 105 19.95 -35.33 4.27
CA SER A 105 18.52 -35.25 4.59
C SER A 105 18.27 -34.19 5.66
N SER A 106 17.22 -33.39 5.47
CA SER A 106 16.75 -32.45 6.47
C SER A 106 16.29 -33.20 7.73
N PRO A 107 16.32 -32.55 8.90
CA PRO A 107 15.51 -32.98 10.03
C PRO A 107 14.01 -32.96 9.66
N PRO A 108 13.15 -33.66 10.44
CA PRO A 108 11.70 -33.52 10.28
C PRO A 108 11.28 -32.06 10.43
N LEU A 109 10.52 -31.55 9.46
CA LEU A 109 10.04 -30.17 9.43
C LEU A 109 8.63 -30.04 10.03
N ALA A 110 7.98 -31.16 10.34
CA ALA A 110 6.68 -31.21 11.01
C ALA A 110 6.74 -30.54 12.39
N GLY A 111 5.78 -29.67 12.68
CA GLY A 111 5.74 -28.96 13.97
C GLY A 111 6.87 -27.94 14.13
N SER A 112 7.43 -27.44 13.02
CA SER A 112 8.36 -26.32 13.05
C SER A 112 7.74 -25.10 13.76
N ARG A 113 8.58 -24.28 14.39
CA ARG A 113 8.21 -23.00 15.02
C ARG A 113 7.36 -22.19 14.04
N HIS A 114 6.12 -21.89 14.44
CA HIS A 114 5.12 -21.18 13.63
C HIS A 114 4.90 -21.75 12.22
N LEU A 115 5.22 -23.03 12.02
CA LEU A 115 5.18 -23.76 10.75
C LEU A 115 6.05 -23.13 9.63
N LEU A 116 7.01 -22.29 10.01
CA LEU A 116 7.88 -21.52 9.12
C LEU A 116 8.66 -22.37 8.10
N TYR A 117 9.09 -23.55 8.52
CA TYR A 117 9.88 -24.45 7.68
C TYR A 117 9.04 -25.60 7.12
N ASN A 118 7.72 -25.50 7.20
CA ASN A 118 6.79 -26.51 6.72
C ASN A 118 5.72 -25.91 5.78
N PRO A 119 6.13 -25.31 4.63
CA PRO A 119 5.17 -24.77 3.68
C PRO A 119 4.19 -25.74 3.09
N THR A 120 3.07 -25.24 2.56
CA THR A 120 2.44 -25.91 1.41
C THR A 120 3.26 -25.64 0.14
N LEU A 121 3.61 -26.71 -0.59
CA LEU A 121 4.42 -26.58 -1.81
C LEU A 121 3.65 -25.94 -2.98
N GLU A 122 2.32 -25.92 -2.91
CA GLU A 122 1.48 -25.17 -3.85
C GLU A 122 1.69 -23.65 -3.72
N LYS A 123 1.93 -23.16 -2.50
CA LYS A 123 2.13 -21.73 -2.23
C LYS A 123 3.61 -21.35 -2.23
N ARG A 124 4.46 -22.09 -1.50
CA ARG A 124 5.92 -21.91 -1.54
C ARG A 124 6.58 -23.03 -2.29
N ASN A 125 6.60 -22.83 -3.59
CA ASN A 125 7.07 -23.79 -4.57
C ASN A 125 8.60 -23.85 -4.68
N THR A 126 9.37 -23.01 -3.98
CA THR A 126 10.82 -22.92 -4.19
C THR A 126 11.59 -23.12 -2.88
N VAL A 127 12.49 -24.11 -2.87
CA VAL A 127 13.52 -24.24 -1.82
C VAL A 127 14.72 -23.40 -2.23
N LEU A 128 15.03 -22.37 -1.45
CA LEU A 128 16.15 -21.47 -1.72
C LEU A 128 17.34 -21.87 -0.86
N LEU A 129 18.49 -22.13 -1.50
CA LEU A 129 19.76 -22.38 -0.83
C LEU A 129 20.70 -21.20 -1.04
N LEU A 130 21.15 -20.56 0.03
CA LEU A 130 22.32 -19.68 -0.02
C LEU A 130 23.54 -20.54 0.27
N MET A 131 24.37 -20.80 -0.74
CA MET A 131 25.45 -21.77 -0.61
C MET A 131 26.67 -21.47 -1.49
N GLU A 132 27.82 -22.00 -1.06
CA GLU A 132 29.02 -22.17 -1.86
C GLU A 132 29.12 -23.63 -2.34
N ASN A 133 29.49 -23.82 -3.59
CA ASN A 133 29.80 -25.15 -4.11
C ASN A 133 31.32 -25.36 -4.17
N ARG A 134 31.92 -25.87 -3.09
CA ARG A 134 33.34 -26.23 -3.03
C ARG A 134 33.57 -27.65 -3.54
N SER A 135 33.05 -27.94 -4.73
CA SER A 135 33.15 -29.25 -5.37
C SER A 135 33.07 -29.15 -6.89
N SER A 136 33.33 -30.28 -7.56
CA SER A 136 33.14 -30.42 -9.01
C SER A 136 31.70 -30.82 -9.41
N ALA A 137 30.75 -30.87 -8.48
CA ALA A 137 29.37 -31.23 -8.81
C ALA A 137 28.72 -30.12 -9.64
N THR A 138 28.13 -30.47 -10.77
CA THR A 138 27.40 -29.53 -11.64
C THR A 138 25.89 -29.68 -11.52
N ARG A 139 25.42 -30.70 -10.79
CA ARG A 139 24.00 -31.01 -10.65
C ARG A 139 23.67 -31.43 -9.23
N LEU A 140 22.46 -31.12 -8.80
CA LEU A 140 21.90 -31.43 -7.50
C LEU A 140 20.48 -31.96 -7.68
N ARG A 141 20.19 -33.15 -7.18
CA ARG A 141 18.80 -33.62 -7.05
C ARG A 141 18.27 -33.18 -5.69
N LEU A 142 17.13 -32.51 -5.70
CA LEU A 142 16.32 -32.30 -4.51
C LEU A 142 15.20 -33.35 -4.52
N ARG A 143 15.11 -34.14 -3.46
CA ARG A 143 13.91 -34.93 -3.17
C ARG A 143 13.12 -34.28 -2.04
N PHE A 144 11.82 -34.48 -2.02
CA PHE A 144 10.95 -33.95 -0.98
C PHE A 144 9.93 -35.00 -0.55
N ILE A 145 9.39 -34.81 0.65
CA ILE A 145 8.24 -35.54 1.17
C ILE A 145 7.24 -34.55 1.75
N THR A 146 5.96 -34.90 1.70
CA THR A 146 4.88 -34.06 2.21
C THR A 146 4.02 -34.82 3.21
N ASP A 147 3.04 -34.13 3.80
CA ASP A 147 2.00 -34.76 4.61
C ASP A 147 1.09 -35.69 3.80
N ARG A 148 0.99 -35.49 2.49
CA ARG A 148 0.24 -36.37 1.57
C ARG A 148 0.98 -37.66 1.27
N ASP A 149 2.32 -37.61 1.23
CA ASP A 149 3.16 -38.77 0.94
C ASP A 149 4.56 -38.61 1.56
N SER A 150 4.88 -39.52 2.48
CA SER A 150 6.12 -39.53 3.26
C SER A 150 7.26 -40.36 2.64
N THR A 151 7.07 -40.88 1.43
CA THR A 151 8.07 -41.72 0.75
C THR A 151 8.98 -40.88 -0.13
N TYR A 152 10.30 -41.04 -0.02
CA TYR A 152 11.22 -40.49 -1.02
C TYR A 152 11.28 -41.41 -2.25
N ASP A 153 10.85 -40.91 -3.40
CA ASP A 153 10.92 -41.61 -4.69
C ASP A 153 11.30 -40.65 -5.83
N GLU A 154 11.42 -41.17 -7.07
CA GLU A 154 11.83 -40.36 -8.23
C GLU A 154 10.77 -39.36 -8.65
N ALA A 155 9.48 -39.67 -8.43
CA ALA A 155 8.37 -38.77 -8.78
C ALA A 155 8.39 -37.50 -7.92
N LYS A 156 8.75 -37.61 -6.64
CA LYS A 156 8.97 -36.46 -5.73
C LYS A 156 10.44 -36.00 -5.71
N SER A 157 10.99 -35.81 -6.90
CA SER A 157 12.34 -35.25 -7.06
C SER A 157 12.47 -34.36 -8.27
N LYS A 158 13.45 -33.47 -8.25
CA LYS A 158 13.85 -32.64 -9.40
C LYS A 158 15.36 -32.43 -9.39
N ILE A 159 15.96 -32.42 -10.58
CA ILE A 159 17.38 -32.17 -10.77
C ILE A 159 17.56 -30.71 -11.18
N PHE A 160 18.52 -30.05 -10.55
CA PHE A 160 18.89 -28.67 -10.79
C PHE A 160 20.36 -28.60 -11.19
N GLU A 161 20.67 -27.71 -12.13
CA GLU A 161 22.05 -27.37 -12.46
C GLU A 161 22.61 -26.44 -11.38
N ILE A 162 23.88 -26.64 -11.02
CA ILE A 162 24.64 -25.81 -10.09
C ILE A 162 26.03 -25.55 -10.69
N GLU A 163 26.61 -24.40 -10.40
CA GLU A 163 27.95 -24.08 -10.89
C GLU A 163 29.02 -24.75 -10.01
N PRO A 164 29.98 -25.50 -10.59
CA PRO A 164 31.05 -26.14 -9.83
C PRO A 164 32.08 -25.11 -9.33
N ASN A 165 32.69 -25.36 -8.17
CA ASN A 165 33.70 -24.48 -7.55
C ASN A 165 33.26 -23.00 -7.44
N SER A 166 31.97 -22.77 -7.21
CA SER A 166 31.38 -21.43 -7.19
C SER A 166 31.41 -20.80 -5.80
N PRO A 167 31.55 -19.46 -5.73
CA PRO A 167 31.43 -18.72 -4.48
C PRO A 167 29.97 -18.77 -3.98
N LYS A 168 29.71 -18.05 -2.89
CA LYS A 168 28.38 -18.00 -2.29
C LYS A 168 27.37 -17.45 -3.29
N LYS A 169 26.30 -18.19 -3.53
CA LYS A 169 25.22 -17.83 -4.46
C LYS A 169 23.88 -18.32 -3.94
N THR A 170 22.82 -17.65 -4.41
CA THR A 170 21.44 -18.08 -4.21
C THR A 170 21.06 -19.11 -5.29
N CYS A 171 20.66 -20.30 -4.86
CA CYS A 171 20.15 -21.37 -5.73
C CYS A 171 18.64 -21.53 -5.52
N TYR A 172 17.87 -21.21 -6.56
CA TYR A 172 16.41 -21.33 -6.56
C TYR A 172 15.98 -22.72 -7.05
N LEU A 173 15.62 -23.60 -6.13
CA LEU A 173 15.16 -24.95 -6.44
C LEU A 173 13.63 -24.97 -6.55
N ASN A 174 13.11 -24.39 -7.64
CA ASN A 174 11.67 -24.28 -7.90
C ASN A 174 11.07 -25.65 -8.32
N LEU A 175 10.05 -26.09 -7.60
CA LEU A 175 9.35 -27.38 -7.72
C LEU A 175 7.96 -27.27 -8.35
N SER A 176 7.52 -26.07 -8.78
CA SER A 176 6.15 -25.84 -9.25
C SER A 176 5.73 -26.67 -10.47
N ASP A 177 6.68 -27.09 -11.28
CA ASP A 177 6.49 -27.96 -12.45
C ASP A 177 6.49 -29.46 -12.09
N ASN A 178 6.72 -29.81 -10.82
CA ASN A 178 6.58 -31.18 -10.34
C ASN A 178 5.14 -31.40 -9.85
N PRO A 179 4.33 -32.25 -10.52
CA PRO A 179 2.92 -32.45 -10.16
C PRO A 179 2.70 -33.10 -8.78
N HIS A 180 3.75 -33.69 -8.19
CA HIS A 180 3.73 -34.29 -6.87
C HIS A 180 4.16 -33.32 -5.75
N ALA A 181 4.62 -32.11 -6.08
CA ALA A 181 4.96 -31.05 -5.12
C ALA A 181 3.69 -30.42 -4.54
N LYS A 182 2.91 -31.21 -3.79
CA LYS A 182 1.63 -30.82 -3.21
C LYS A 182 1.52 -31.23 -1.75
N GLY A 183 0.86 -30.40 -0.97
CA GLY A 183 0.74 -30.56 0.47
C GLY A 183 1.92 -29.99 1.23
N ARG A 184 1.92 -30.23 2.54
CA ARG A 184 2.84 -29.60 3.48
C ARG A 184 4.19 -30.30 3.52
N LEU A 185 5.28 -29.57 3.29
CA LEU A 185 6.64 -30.11 3.26
C LEU A 185 7.04 -30.70 4.62
N LYS A 186 7.31 -32.01 4.68
CA LYS A 186 7.73 -32.71 5.90
C LYS A 186 9.24 -32.91 6.00
N GLY A 187 9.93 -32.85 4.87
CA GLY A 187 11.37 -32.98 4.78
C GLY A 187 11.85 -32.96 3.34
N PHE A 188 13.14 -32.75 3.17
CA PHE A 188 13.80 -32.81 1.87
C PHE A 188 15.17 -33.50 1.97
N ARG A 189 15.70 -33.89 0.81
CA ARG A 189 17.01 -34.49 0.66
C ARG A 189 17.77 -33.87 -0.50
N ILE A 190 18.98 -33.42 -0.22
CA ILE A 190 19.92 -32.87 -1.20
C ILE A 190 20.90 -33.98 -1.61
N GLU A 191 20.97 -34.25 -2.92
CA GLU A 191 21.82 -35.29 -3.51
C GLU A 191 22.69 -34.68 -4.63
N PRO A 192 23.96 -34.33 -4.36
CA PRO A 192 24.89 -33.91 -5.41
C PRO A 192 25.11 -35.04 -6.42
N LEU A 193 24.88 -34.76 -7.70
CA LEU A 193 24.97 -35.76 -8.76
C LEU A 193 26.35 -35.74 -9.42
N GLY A 194 27.24 -36.56 -8.86
CA GLY A 194 28.63 -36.66 -9.33
C GLY A 194 29.59 -35.74 -8.59
N GLY A 195 30.89 -35.93 -8.81
CA GLY A 195 31.94 -35.20 -8.08
C GLY A 195 32.20 -35.70 -6.65
N LYS A 196 33.13 -35.02 -5.98
CA LYS A 196 33.43 -35.12 -4.54
C LYS A 196 33.83 -33.73 -4.05
N GLY A 197 33.53 -33.42 -2.80
CA GLY A 197 33.87 -32.12 -2.22
C GLY A 197 32.88 -31.72 -1.15
N MET A 198 32.60 -30.42 -1.06
CA MET A 198 31.75 -29.86 -0.02
C MET A 198 30.74 -28.86 -0.58
N LEU A 199 29.51 -28.90 -0.07
CA LEU A 199 28.59 -27.77 -0.15
C LEU A 199 28.63 -27.06 1.20
N ARG A 200 28.89 -25.75 1.20
CA ARG A 200 28.75 -24.92 2.41
C ARG A 200 27.45 -24.14 2.28
N ILE A 201 26.47 -24.43 3.13
CA ILE A 201 25.12 -23.86 3.07
C ILE A 201 24.95 -22.89 4.23
N ASP A 202 24.81 -21.61 3.91
CA ASP A 202 24.59 -20.53 4.89
C ASP A 202 23.13 -20.49 5.34
N ARG A 203 22.19 -20.71 4.41
CA ARG A 203 20.77 -20.60 4.71
C ARG A 203 19.93 -21.45 3.77
N ILE A 204 18.86 -22.02 4.33
CA ILE A 204 17.77 -22.65 3.58
C ILE A 204 16.47 -21.92 3.90
N THR A 205 15.83 -21.33 2.90
CA THR A 205 14.49 -20.73 3.03
C THR A 205 13.52 -21.36 2.05
N PHE A 206 12.25 -21.04 2.23
CA PHE A 206 11.17 -21.47 1.36
C PHE A 206 10.50 -20.22 0.80
N GLU A 207 10.61 -20.04 -0.51
CA GLU A 207 10.13 -18.87 -1.21
C GLU A 207 8.90 -19.24 -2.04
N GLN A 208 7.95 -18.32 -2.12
CA GLN A 208 6.97 -18.30 -3.19
C GLN A 208 7.64 -17.62 -4.39
N GLU A 209 7.72 -18.29 -5.53
CA GLU A 209 8.23 -17.70 -6.77
C GLU A 209 7.23 -17.99 -7.89
N ALA A 210 7.34 -17.28 -9.03
CA ALA A 210 6.46 -17.53 -10.17
C ALA A 210 6.51 -19.02 -10.58
N ALA A 211 5.35 -19.59 -10.89
CA ALA A 211 5.27 -20.98 -11.33
C ALA A 211 5.93 -21.15 -12.70
N LEU A 212 6.70 -22.23 -12.85
CA LEU A 212 7.26 -22.70 -14.10
C LEU A 212 6.15 -23.35 -14.94
N GLU A 213 5.48 -22.55 -15.77
CA GLU A 213 4.40 -22.99 -16.65
C GLU A 213 4.83 -22.95 -18.13
N PRO A 214 4.36 -23.91 -18.96
CA PRO A 214 4.54 -23.82 -20.39
C PRO A 214 3.77 -22.61 -20.94
N GLN A 215 4.44 -21.78 -21.73
CA GLN A 215 3.84 -20.63 -22.42
C GLN A 215 3.96 -20.82 -23.93
N ALA A 216 2.87 -20.56 -24.65
CA ALA A 216 2.80 -20.77 -26.09
C ALA A 216 3.62 -19.76 -26.90
N GLY A 217 4.03 -18.64 -26.29
CA GLY A 217 4.70 -17.54 -26.98
C GLY A 217 5.09 -16.40 -26.04
N ARG A 218 4.87 -15.16 -26.48
CA ARG A 218 5.00 -13.95 -25.65
C ARG A 218 4.12 -12.82 -26.18
N ILE A 219 3.80 -11.87 -25.31
CA ILE A 219 3.16 -10.59 -25.65
C ILE A 219 4.26 -9.54 -25.78
N ASP A 220 4.30 -8.88 -26.93
CA ASP A 220 5.29 -7.84 -27.25
C ASP A 220 4.75 -6.43 -26.97
N GLY A 221 3.43 -6.25 -26.89
CA GLY A 221 2.81 -4.98 -26.51
C GLY A 221 1.28 -4.98 -26.54
N CYS A 222 0.68 -4.09 -25.77
CA CYS A 222 -0.75 -3.83 -25.70
C CYS A 222 -0.99 -2.32 -25.60
N THR A 223 -1.47 -1.72 -26.68
CA THR A 223 -1.67 -0.27 -26.78
C THR A 223 -3.14 0.06 -26.99
N ALA A 224 -3.57 1.25 -26.60
CA ALA A 224 -4.94 1.70 -26.74
C ALA A 224 -5.05 3.12 -27.32
N THR A 225 -6.14 3.36 -28.02
CA THR A 225 -6.66 4.68 -28.39
C THR A 225 -7.97 4.92 -27.61
N PRO A 226 -8.59 6.11 -27.70
CA PRO A 226 -9.92 6.32 -27.11
C PRO A 226 -11.01 5.36 -27.59
N HIS A 227 -10.80 4.63 -28.68
CA HIS A 227 -11.82 3.76 -29.30
C HIS A 227 -11.48 2.26 -29.22
N GLU A 228 -10.21 1.89 -29.39
CA GLU A 228 -9.79 0.49 -29.51
C GLU A 228 -8.45 0.18 -28.83
N ILE A 229 -8.28 -1.10 -28.50
CA ILE A 229 -7.07 -1.74 -27.98
C ILE A 229 -6.47 -2.60 -29.10
N ALA A 230 -5.14 -2.63 -29.16
CA ALA A 230 -4.39 -3.50 -30.05
C ALA A 230 -3.28 -4.25 -29.30
N VAL A 231 -3.21 -5.57 -29.54
CA VAL A 231 -2.27 -6.50 -28.91
C VAL A 231 -1.34 -7.09 -29.97
N THR A 232 -0.05 -7.12 -29.69
CA THR A 232 0.98 -7.72 -30.54
C THR A 232 1.77 -8.78 -29.79
N GLY A 233 2.20 -9.81 -30.49
CA GLY A 233 3.00 -10.87 -29.90
C GLY A 233 3.39 -11.95 -30.90
N SER A 234 4.01 -12.99 -30.39
CA SER A 234 4.56 -14.09 -31.19
C SER A 234 4.33 -15.45 -30.54
N ILE A 235 4.36 -16.50 -31.35
CA ILE A 235 4.17 -17.90 -30.95
C ILE A 235 5.46 -18.69 -31.13
N ASP A 236 5.87 -19.40 -30.09
CA ASP A 236 7.02 -20.30 -30.11
C ASP A 236 6.81 -21.37 -31.21
N PRO A 237 7.78 -21.58 -32.12
CA PRO A 237 7.72 -22.58 -33.18
C PRO A 237 7.19 -23.95 -32.75
N LYS A 238 7.48 -24.40 -31.53
CA LYS A 238 7.05 -25.73 -31.04
C LYS A 238 5.53 -25.86 -30.84
N TYR A 239 4.78 -24.76 -30.73
CA TYR A 239 3.33 -24.78 -30.52
C TYR A 239 2.50 -24.43 -31.77
N ARG A 240 3.13 -23.92 -32.84
CA ARG A 240 2.43 -23.41 -34.04
C ARG A 240 1.54 -24.43 -34.75
N ASN A 241 1.91 -25.72 -34.69
CA ASN A 241 1.16 -26.80 -35.34
C ASN A 241 0.19 -27.52 -34.39
N ARG A 242 0.17 -27.14 -33.11
CA ARG A 242 -0.67 -27.80 -32.08
C ARG A 242 -2.00 -27.07 -31.86
N TYR A 243 -2.03 -25.78 -32.17
CA TYR A 243 -3.18 -24.90 -31.95
C TYR A 243 -3.52 -24.20 -33.27
N SER A 244 -4.80 -23.93 -33.49
CA SER A 244 -5.34 -23.35 -34.73
C SER A 244 -5.85 -21.91 -34.54
N ARG A 245 -6.17 -21.53 -33.30
CA ARG A 245 -6.82 -20.25 -32.97
C ARG A 245 -6.09 -19.50 -31.86
N ILE A 246 -6.28 -18.19 -31.83
CA ILE A 246 -5.87 -17.28 -30.76
C ILE A 246 -7.09 -16.56 -30.21
N ALA A 247 -7.13 -16.35 -28.89
CA ALA A 247 -8.17 -15.57 -28.23
C ALA A 247 -7.60 -14.60 -27.20
N ILE A 248 -8.25 -13.45 -27.04
CA ILE A 248 -7.94 -12.44 -26.02
C ILE A 248 -9.12 -12.31 -25.08
N TYR A 249 -8.83 -12.36 -23.79
CA TYR A 249 -9.79 -12.27 -22.71
C TYR A 249 -9.54 -11.04 -21.85
N GLU A 250 -10.61 -10.38 -21.44
CA GLU A 250 -10.64 -9.44 -20.32
C GLU A 250 -10.82 -10.20 -19.01
N THR A 251 -9.99 -9.84 -18.03
CA THR A 251 -9.99 -10.42 -16.68
C THR A 251 -9.61 -9.36 -15.64
N SER A 252 -9.46 -9.77 -14.38
CA SER A 252 -9.04 -8.92 -13.26
C SER A 252 -8.19 -9.69 -12.27
N MET A 253 -7.56 -8.98 -11.32
CA MET A 253 -6.77 -9.62 -10.25
C MET A 253 -7.55 -10.68 -9.47
N LEU A 254 -8.85 -10.48 -9.26
CA LEU A 254 -9.71 -11.43 -8.54
C LEU A 254 -9.90 -12.80 -9.22
N GLN A 255 -9.84 -12.85 -10.55
CA GLN A 255 -10.20 -14.08 -11.26
C GLN A 255 -9.06 -15.09 -11.21
N PRO A 256 -9.35 -16.41 -11.04
CA PRO A 256 -8.32 -17.45 -11.10
C PRO A 256 -7.54 -17.41 -12.42
N GLU A 257 -6.23 -17.68 -12.36
CA GLU A 257 -5.36 -17.60 -13.55
C GLU A 257 -5.72 -18.58 -14.67
N ASP A 258 -6.31 -19.73 -14.34
CA ASP A 258 -6.50 -20.86 -15.26
C ASP A 258 -7.97 -21.14 -15.64
N ASP A 259 -8.89 -20.21 -15.36
CA ASP A 259 -10.32 -20.39 -15.62
C ASP A 259 -10.84 -19.36 -16.63
N ILE A 260 -10.60 -19.62 -17.92
CA ILE A 260 -11.02 -18.73 -19.01
C ILE A 260 -12.54 -18.64 -19.15
N ASP A 261 -13.30 -19.62 -18.63
CA ASP A 261 -14.76 -19.64 -18.69
C ASP A 261 -15.38 -18.56 -17.77
N ARG A 262 -14.61 -18.05 -16.81
CA ARG A 262 -14.99 -16.90 -15.96
C ARG A 262 -14.55 -15.55 -16.52
N MET A 263 -13.78 -15.54 -17.61
CA MET A 263 -13.26 -14.34 -18.24
C MET A 263 -14.19 -13.86 -19.36
N THR A 264 -14.08 -12.60 -19.75
CA THR A 264 -14.87 -12.07 -20.89
C THR A 264 -14.04 -12.19 -22.16
N GLU A 265 -14.46 -13.02 -23.10
CA GLU A 265 -13.81 -13.12 -24.40
C GLU A 265 -14.03 -11.82 -25.20
N LEU A 266 -12.92 -11.18 -25.59
CA LEU A 266 -12.94 -9.94 -26.39
C LEU A 266 -12.67 -10.19 -27.87
N TYR A 267 -11.95 -11.26 -28.17
CA TYR A 267 -11.53 -11.60 -29.52
C TYR A 267 -11.24 -13.09 -29.63
N GLU A 268 -11.60 -13.68 -30.77
CA GLU A 268 -11.09 -14.97 -31.24
C GLU A 268 -10.83 -14.90 -32.74
N GLY A 269 -9.72 -15.50 -33.20
CA GLY A 269 -9.35 -15.52 -34.61
C GLY A 269 -8.31 -16.57 -34.96
N GLU A 270 -7.85 -16.55 -36.22
CA GLU A 270 -6.83 -17.47 -36.72
C GLU A 270 -5.46 -17.23 -36.08
N LEU A 271 -4.78 -18.31 -35.72
CA LEU A 271 -3.43 -18.25 -35.16
C LEU A 271 -2.40 -17.95 -36.26
N THR A 272 -1.58 -16.94 -36.05
CA THR A 272 -0.42 -16.62 -36.89
C THR A 272 0.87 -16.68 -36.06
N PRO A 273 2.04 -16.99 -36.67
CA PRO A 273 3.31 -17.03 -35.94
C PRO A 273 3.67 -15.72 -35.22
N GLU A 274 3.33 -14.60 -35.85
CA GLU A 274 3.44 -13.24 -35.34
C GLU A 274 2.06 -12.61 -35.55
N PHE A 275 1.47 -12.05 -34.51
CA PHE A 275 0.11 -11.54 -34.57
C PHE A 275 0.04 -10.06 -34.20
N ARG A 276 -0.91 -9.37 -34.84
CA ARG A 276 -1.42 -8.07 -34.45
C ARG A 276 -2.94 -8.13 -34.44
N ILE A 277 -3.50 -8.13 -33.25
CA ILE A 277 -4.94 -8.10 -33.02
C ILE A 277 -5.30 -6.65 -32.72
N ALA A 278 -6.27 -6.09 -33.45
CA ALA A 278 -6.75 -4.72 -33.27
C ALA A 278 -8.29 -4.70 -33.29
N GLY A 279 -8.90 -3.55 -33.04
CA GLY A 279 -10.36 -3.41 -32.99
C GLY A 279 -11.01 -3.97 -31.73
N ILE A 280 -10.22 -4.34 -30.71
CA ILE A 280 -10.76 -4.72 -29.39
C ILE A 280 -11.36 -3.45 -28.76
N PRO A 281 -12.64 -3.42 -28.34
CA PRO A 281 -13.25 -2.19 -27.83
C PRO A 281 -12.54 -1.66 -26.58
N MET A 282 -12.23 -0.36 -26.54
CA MET A 282 -11.61 0.27 -25.36
C MET A 282 -12.55 0.41 -24.15
N ARG A 283 -13.87 0.32 -24.38
CA ARG A 283 -14.90 0.59 -23.37
C ARG A 283 -15.85 -0.58 -23.18
N ASN A 284 -16.29 -0.79 -21.94
CA ASN A 284 -17.39 -1.68 -21.59
C ASN A 284 -18.53 -0.84 -20.99
N GLY A 285 -19.50 -0.47 -21.82
CA GLY A 285 -20.47 0.55 -21.46
C GLY A 285 -19.79 1.89 -21.16
N ASP A 286 -20.03 2.41 -19.96
CA ASP A 286 -19.49 3.70 -19.50
C ASP A 286 -18.10 3.60 -18.86
N MET A 287 -17.56 2.39 -18.70
CA MET A 287 -16.22 2.16 -18.15
C MET A 287 -15.18 2.03 -19.26
N THR A 288 -13.99 2.58 -19.06
CA THR A 288 -12.83 2.18 -19.88
C THR A 288 -12.30 0.82 -19.42
N ARG A 289 -11.46 0.20 -20.24
CA ARG A 289 -10.68 -0.99 -19.87
C ARG A 289 -9.30 -0.67 -19.30
N LEU A 290 -9.06 0.58 -18.87
CA LEU A 290 -7.78 0.94 -18.25
C LEU A 290 -7.56 0.19 -16.93
N SER A 291 -8.62 -0.08 -16.17
CA SER A 291 -8.59 -0.90 -14.95
C SER A 291 -8.59 -2.42 -15.19
N SER A 292 -8.53 -2.88 -16.45
CA SER A 292 -8.63 -4.30 -16.79
C SER A 292 -7.26 -4.97 -16.92
N GLN A 293 -7.24 -6.27 -16.63
CA GLN A 293 -6.18 -7.19 -17.04
C GLN A 293 -6.60 -7.93 -18.31
N PHE A 294 -5.62 -8.39 -19.07
CA PHE A 294 -5.86 -9.20 -20.26
C PHE A 294 -5.09 -10.51 -20.20
N LEU A 295 -5.66 -11.55 -20.82
CA LEU A 295 -5.01 -12.83 -21.03
C LEU A 295 -5.13 -13.22 -22.50
N ALA A 296 -4.02 -13.66 -23.09
CA ALA A 296 -4.00 -14.19 -24.44
C ALA A 296 -3.73 -15.69 -24.39
N VAL A 297 -4.51 -16.46 -25.13
CA VAL A 297 -4.38 -17.92 -25.19
C VAL A 297 -4.41 -18.40 -26.63
N VAL A 298 -3.77 -19.54 -26.88
CA VAL A 298 -4.00 -20.33 -28.10
C VAL A 298 -5.01 -21.44 -27.80
N LYS A 299 -5.88 -21.77 -28.77
CA LYS A 299 -6.92 -22.80 -28.65
C LYS A 299 -6.78 -23.86 -29.74
N ASP A 300 -7.08 -25.11 -29.40
CA ASP A 300 -7.23 -26.20 -30.36
C ASP A 300 -8.70 -26.40 -30.76
N ASP A 301 -8.95 -27.32 -31.70
CA ASP A 301 -10.30 -27.59 -32.22
C ASP A 301 -11.21 -28.30 -31.18
N LYS A 302 -10.64 -28.80 -30.09
CA LYS A 302 -11.36 -29.46 -28.98
C LYS A 302 -11.66 -28.50 -27.83
N GLY A 303 -11.25 -27.24 -27.94
CA GLY A 303 -11.42 -26.23 -26.90
C GLY A 303 -10.36 -26.25 -25.79
N ASN A 304 -9.31 -27.07 -25.92
CA ASN A 304 -8.18 -26.96 -24.99
C ASN A 304 -7.39 -25.69 -25.30
N PHE A 305 -6.84 -25.05 -24.27
CA PHE A 305 -6.07 -23.83 -24.43
C PHE A 305 -4.69 -23.91 -23.78
N LEU A 306 -3.82 -22.98 -24.16
CA LEU A 306 -2.54 -22.71 -23.50
C LEU A 306 -2.29 -21.19 -23.49
N LYS A 307 -1.83 -20.66 -22.35
CA LYS A 307 -1.48 -19.24 -22.22
C LYS A 307 -0.36 -18.90 -23.20
N ILE A 308 -0.47 -17.77 -23.90
CA ILE A 308 0.63 -17.26 -24.74
C ILE A 308 1.75 -16.70 -23.88
N GLY A 309 1.42 -16.00 -22.79
CA GLY A 309 2.36 -15.47 -21.80
C GLY A 309 1.62 -15.12 -20.50
N PRO A 310 2.28 -14.39 -19.58
CA PRO A 310 1.62 -13.83 -18.40
C PRO A 310 0.44 -12.92 -18.78
N ARG A 311 -0.44 -12.65 -17.80
CA ARG A 311 -1.43 -11.59 -17.95
C ARG A 311 -0.75 -10.24 -18.20
N PHE A 312 -1.38 -9.41 -19.00
CA PHE A 312 -0.82 -8.13 -19.44
C PHE A 312 -1.86 -7.01 -19.32
N TYR A 313 -1.40 -5.80 -19.62
CA TYR A 313 -2.07 -4.54 -19.31
C TYR A 313 -1.91 -3.60 -20.51
N ILE A 314 -2.72 -2.55 -20.61
CA ILE A 314 -2.45 -1.46 -21.55
C ILE A 314 -1.17 -0.73 -21.12
N ASP A 315 -0.24 -0.60 -22.06
CA ASP A 315 1.11 -0.05 -21.86
C ASP A 315 1.10 1.49 -21.88
N ASN A 316 0.40 2.09 -22.84
CA ASN A 316 0.32 3.54 -23.05
C ASN A 316 -0.80 4.20 -22.24
N TRP A 317 -1.00 3.77 -21.00
CA TRP A 317 -2.06 4.29 -20.12
C TRP A 317 -1.94 5.79 -19.85
N ASN A 318 -0.73 6.32 -19.90
CA ASN A 318 -0.41 7.74 -19.68
C ASN A 318 -0.84 8.63 -20.85
N ASP A 319 -1.29 8.08 -21.98
CA ASP A 319 -1.93 8.85 -23.05
C ASP A 319 -3.35 9.30 -22.67
N PHE A 320 -3.94 8.75 -21.60
CA PHE A 320 -5.33 8.99 -21.19
C PHE A 320 -5.48 9.93 -19.99
N GLU A 321 -4.44 10.09 -19.18
CA GLU A 321 -4.45 10.95 -17.99
C GLU A 321 -3.07 11.58 -17.79
N GLU A 322 -3.06 12.88 -17.51
CA GLU A 322 -1.83 13.63 -17.24
C GLU A 322 -1.48 13.59 -15.74
N ASN A 323 -0.20 13.80 -15.44
CA ASN A 323 0.23 14.14 -14.09
C ASN A 323 0.10 15.66 -13.88
N PRO A 324 -0.92 16.15 -13.14
CA PRO A 324 -1.12 17.60 -12.93
C PRO A 324 -0.04 18.23 -12.05
N TYR A 325 0.76 17.41 -11.38
CA TYR A 325 1.81 17.81 -10.44
C TYR A 325 3.21 17.52 -11.00
N ALA A 326 3.34 17.33 -12.31
CA ALA A 326 4.61 16.98 -12.92
C ALA A 326 5.70 18.02 -12.63
N PHE A 327 6.88 17.53 -12.26
CA PHE A 327 8.08 18.33 -12.07
C PHE A 327 9.29 17.64 -12.71
N ALA A 328 10.28 18.45 -13.08
CA ALA A 328 11.54 17.99 -13.64
C ALA A 328 12.61 17.82 -12.57
N LEU A 329 13.50 16.86 -12.77
CA LEU A 329 14.69 16.65 -11.97
C LEU A 329 15.95 16.95 -12.80
N PRO A 330 17.11 17.18 -12.16
CA PRO A 330 18.38 17.26 -12.86
C PRO A 330 18.66 15.99 -13.68
N SER A 331 19.38 16.11 -14.79
CA SER A 331 19.65 14.99 -15.73
C SER A 331 20.75 14.03 -15.27
N LEU A 332 21.26 14.16 -14.04
CA LEU A 332 22.27 13.26 -13.50
C LEU A 332 21.64 11.87 -13.33
N THR A 333 22.34 10.83 -13.80
CA THR A 333 21.98 9.43 -13.54
C THR A 333 23.17 8.74 -12.90
N VAL A 334 22.93 8.01 -11.81
CA VAL A 334 23.90 7.15 -11.15
C VAL A 334 23.30 5.78 -10.91
N HIS A 335 24.12 4.73 -10.94
CA HIS A 335 23.66 3.36 -10.71
C HIS A 335 24.11 2.93 -9.31
N ALA A 336 23.23 2.29 -8.53
CA ALA A 336 23.60 1.82 -7.19
C ALA A 336 24.78 0.81 -7.21
N THR A 337 24.96 0.11 -8.32
CA THR A 337 26.08 -0.80 -8.56
C THR A 337 27.44 -0.09 -8.60
N ASP A 338 27.51 1.17 -9.03
CA ASP A 338 28.72 2.01 -8.97
C ASP A 338 29.15 2.33 -7.53
N TYR A 339 28.22 2.21 -6.58
CA TYR A 339 28.43 2.43 -5.14
C TYR A 339 28.59 1.13 -4.36
N GLY A 340 28.67 0.00 -5.06
CA GLY A 340 28.96 -1.31 -4.48
C GLY A 340 27.77 -2.23 -4.29
N ALA A 341 26.55 -1.80 -4.65
CA ALA A 341 25.36 -2.65 -4.57
C ALA A 341 25.54 -3.89 -5.45
N LYS A 342 25.22 -5.07 -4.92
CA LYS A 342 25.42 -6.36 -5.59
C LYS A 342 24.15 -6.82 -6.28
N GLY A 343 22.99 -6.68 -5.65
CA GLY A 343 21.74 -7.21 -6.16
C GLY A 343 21.73 -8.74 -6.27
N ASP A 344 22.50 -9.43 -5.43
CA ASP A 344 22.69 -10.89 -5.45
C ASP A 344 21.66 -11.67 -4.60
N GLY A 345 20.73 -10.96 -3.97
CA GLY A 345 19.66 -11.51 -3.14
C GLY A 345 20.07 -11.91 -1.73
N PHE A 346 21.28 -11.57 -1.27
CA PHE A 346 21.71 -11.84 0.10
C PHE A 346 22.68 -10.80 0.70
N THR A 347 23.40 -10.03 -0.11
CA THR A 347 24.23 -8.92 0.37
C THR A 347 23.32 -7.77 0.81
N ASP A 348 23.55 -7.22 2.01
CA ASP A 348 22.92 -5.97 2.44
C ASP A 348 23.41 -4.80 1.56
N ASP A 349 22.53 -4.35 0.66
CA ASP A 349 22.77 -3.28 -0.29
C ASP A 349 22.35 -1.90 0.26
N THR A 350 21.88 -1.82 1.52
CA THR A 350 21.35 -0.58 2.13
C THR A 350 22.35 0.58 2.03
N ASP A 351 23.60 0.37 2.44
CA ASP A 351 24.62 1.42 2.45
C ASP A 351 25.03 1.86 1.05
N ALA A 352 25.09 0.93 0.09
CA ALA A 352 25.43 1.25 -1.29
C ALA A 352 24.33 2.07 -1.97
N ILE A 353 23.07 1.70 -1.76
CA ILE A 353 21.92 2.45 -2.28
C ILE A 353 21.86 3.84 -1.63
N GLN A 354 22.04 3.93 -0.31
CA GLN A 354 22.05 5.21 0.39
C GLN A 354 23.20 6.11 -0.10
N ALA A 355 24.39 5.56 -0.35
CA ALA A 355 25.53 6.32 -0.88
C ALA A 355 25.26 6.89 -2.28
N ALA A 356 24.57 6.13 -3.14
CA ALA A 356 24.16 6.61 -4.47
C ALA A 356 23.16 7.77 -4.37
N ILE A 357 22.18 7.68 -3.46
CA ILE A 357 21.22 8.75 -3.18
C ILE A 357 21.92 9.99 -2.61
N ASP A 358 22.81 9.80 -1.64
CA ASP A 358 23.50 10.90 -0.99
C ASP A 358 24.44 11.65 -1.96
N ASP A 359 25.14 10.94 -2.85
CA ASP A 359 25.98 11.57 -3.88
C ASP A 359 25.15 12.32 -4.92
N ALA A 360 24.06 11.72 -5.42
CA ALA A 360 23.16 12.39 -6.36
C ALA A 360 22.56 13.66 -5.73
N ALA A 361 22.11 13.58 -4.48
CA ALA A 361 21.57 14.72 -3.74
C ALA A 361 22.63 15.82 -3.52
N ALA A 362 23.86 15.45 -3.17
CA ALA A 362 24.98 16.39 -3.01
C ALA A 362 25.34 17.13 -4.31
N LYS A 363 25.03 16.52 -5.47
CA LYS A 363 25.19 17.11 -6.81
C LYS A 363 23.95 17.88 -7.29
N GLY A 364 22.95 18.05 -6.43
CA GLY A 364 21.74 18.84 -6.70
C GLY A 364 20.51 18.01 -7.05
N GLY A 365 20.62 16.68 -7.10
CA GLY A 365 19.55 15.76 -7.46
C GLY A 365 19.82 15.00 -8.75
N GLY A 366 18.93 14.06 -9.07
CA GLY A 366 19.02 13.21 -10.25
C GLY A 366 18.36 11.85 -10.04
N ARG A 367 18.61 10.94 -10.98
CA ARG A 367 18.13 9.56 -10.98
C ARG A 367 19.16 8.62 -10.38
N VAL A 368 18.73 7.81 -9.40
CA VAL A 368 19.45 6.65 -8.86
C VAL A 368 18.78 5.39 -9.40
N VAL A 369 19.53 4.58 -10.15
CA VAL A 369 19.00 3.36 -10.79
C VAL A 369 19.37 2.12 -9.99
N LEU A 370 18.36 1.30 -9.69
CA LEU A 370 18.55 -0.10 -9.33
C LEU A 370 18.45 -0.94 -10.61
N ASP A 371 19.59 -1.43 -11.10
CA ASP A 371 19.65 -2.20 -12.35
C ASP A 371 18.93 -3.55 -12.21
N GLY A 372 18.18 -3.96 -13.21
CA GLY A 372 17.59 -5.30 -13.27
C GLY A 372 18.36 -6.27 -14.18
N ASP A 373 17.84 -7.48 -14.34
CA ASP A 373 18.31 -8.45 -15.34
C ASP A 373 17.15 -9.24 -15.96
N GLY A 374 17.44 -9.96 -17.05
CA GLY A 374 16.45 -10.80 -17.74
C GLY A 374 16.30 -12.21 -17.15
N SER A 375 16.79 -12.46 -15.93
CA SER A 375 16.65 -13.78 -15.31
C SER A 375 15.21 -13.99 -14.82
N PHE A 376 14.78 -15.25 -14.74
CA PHE A 376 13.43 -15.59 -14.27
C PHE A 376 13.14 -15.10 -12.84
N TYR A 377 14.17 -14.96 -12.00
CA TYR A 377 14.04 -14.59 -10.59
C TYR A 377 14.33 -13.10 -10.30
N GLY A 378 14.83 -12.38 -11.30
CA GLY A 378 15.28 -10.99 -11.23
C GLY A 378 16.54 -10.78 -10.40
N LYS A 379 17.06 -9.55 -10.46
CA LYS A 379 18.17 -9.05 -9.65
C LYS A 379 17.64 -8.45 -8.34
N ARG A 380 18.12 -8.92 -7.19
CA ARG A 380 17.51 -8.65 -5.87
C ARG A 380 18.43 -7.86 -4.95
N TYR A 381 18.08 -6.61 -4.70
CA TYR A 381 18.78 -5.74 -3.77
C TYR A 381 18.18 -5.90 -2.37
N VAL A 382 18.90 -6.55 -1.47
CA VAL A 382 18.42 -6.71 -0.08
C VAL A 382 18.69 -5.41 0.66
N ALA A 383 17.67 -4.81 1.25
CA ALA A 383 17.81 -3.53 1.93
C ALA A 383 16.92 -3.41 3.17
N THR A 384 17.32 -2.52 4.08
CA THR A 384 16.50 -2.02 5.18
C THR A 384 16.11 -0.57 4.90
N ASN A 385 15.93 0.25 5.94
CA ASN A 385 15.49 1.64 5.79
C ASN A 385 16.46 2.48 4.93
N ILE A 386 15.94 3.00 3.82
CA ILE A 386 16.60 3.94 2.92
C ILE A 386 15.95 5.31 3.09
N LEU A 387 16.76 6.33 3.39
CA LEU A 387 16.32 7.71 3.54
C LEU A 387 16.42 8.43 2.20
N LEU A 388 15.27 8.77 1.62
CA LEU A 388 15.19 9.58 0.42
C LEU A 388 15.63 11.03 0.70
N LYS A 389 16.08 11.72 -0.34
CA LYS A 389 16.54 13.13 -0.30
C LYS A 389 15.84 13.92 -1.39
N SER A 390 15.70 15.23 -1.19
CA SER A 390 15.08 16.11 -2.19
C SER A 390 15.73 15.99 -3.57
N ASN A 391 14.90 16.16 -4.61
CA ASN A 391 15.32 16.13 -6.02
C ASN A 391 15.85 14.77 -6.51
N ILE A 392 15.36 13.66 -5.94
CA ILE A 392 15.78 12.30 -6.30
C ILE A 392 14.67 11.54 -7.01
N GLU A 393 15.02 10.88 -8.11
CA GLU A 393 14.28 9.74 -8.65
C GLU A 393 14.98 8.45 -8.25
N LEU A 394 14.31 7.59 -7.48
CA LEU A 394 14.72 6.20 -7.32
C LEU A 394 14.03 5.37 -8.39
N HIS A 395 14.79 4.95 -9.41
CA HIS A 395 14.30 4.18 -10.54
C HIS A 395 14.61 2.68 -10.36
N ILE A 396 13.58 1.86 -10.18
CA ILE A 396 13.67 0.40 -10.05
C ILE A 396 13.43 -0.20 -11.44
N ALA A 397 14.50 -0.58 -12.13
CA ALA A 397 14.42 -1.02 -13.52
C ALA A 397 13.71 -2.37 -13.68
N GLU A 398 13.32 -2.70 -14.91
CA GLU A 398 12.72 -4.00 -15.24
C GLU A 398 13.64 -5.15 -14.79
N GLY A 399 13.08 -6.12 -14.07
CA GLY A 399 13.84 -7.23 -13.49
C GLY A 399 14.60 -6.91 -12.21
N ALA A 400 14.58 -5.67 -11.71
CA ALA A 400 15.09 -5.31 -10.39
C ALA A 400 14.03 -5.49 -9.30
N ILE A 401 14.47 -5.97 -8.14
CA ILE A 401 13.63 -6.13 -6.95
C ILE A 401 14.35 -5.48 -5.77
N LEU A 402 13.75 -4.43 -5.20
CA LEU A 402 14.13 -3.92 -3.88
C LEU A 402 13.45 -4.79 -2.83
N TRP A 403 14.23 -5.60 -2.12
CA TRP A 403 13.73 -6.64 -1.22
C TRP A 403 14.03 -6.28 0.24
N GLN A 404 12.99 -6.14 1.06
CA GLN A 404 13.15 -5.94 2.50
C GLN A 404 13.98 -7.09 3.10
N SER A 405 15.03 -6.74 3.85
CA SER A 405 15.83 -7.73 4.55
C SER A 405 15.02 -8.49 5.60
N GLN A 406 15.20 -9.80 5.60
CA GLN A 406 14.70 -10.75 6.60
C GLN A 406 15.62 -10.85 7.82
N ASP A 407 16.82 -10.27 7.76
CA ASP A 407 17.83 -10.37 8.80
C ASP A 407 17.83 -9.11 9.66
N ALA A 408 17.51 -9.27 10.95
CA ALA A 408 17.51 -8.15 11.88
C ALA A 408 18.89 -7.50 12.07
N ARG A 409 19.99 -8.16 11.69
CA ARG A 409 21.35 -7.60 11.77
C ARG A 409 21.63 -6.54 10.71
N ASP A 410 20.88 -6.55 9.60
CA ASP A 410 21.02 -5.55 8.53
C ASP A 410 20.38 -4.21 8.93
N TYR A 411 19.53 -4.19 9.96
CA TYR A 411 18.87 -2.98 10.42
C TYR A 411 19.81 -2.19 11.34
N LYS A 412 20.02 -0.90 11.02
CA LYS A 412 20.83 0.04 11.82
C LYS A 412 20.21 0.41 13.17
N TYR A 413 18.97 -0.01 13.39
CA TYR A 413 18.24 0.10 14.65
C TYR A 413 17.75 -1.30 15.03
N LYS A 414 17.36 -1.52 16.30
CA LYS A 414 16.79 -2.80 16.72
C LYS A 414 15.35 -2.91 16.22
N PRO A 415 15.04 -3.74 15.21
CA PRO A 415 13.67 -3.86 14.72
C PRO A 415 12.79 -4.61 15.74
N ALA A 416 11.50 -4.28 15.74
CA ALA A 416 10.48 -5.03 16.45
C ALA A 416 9.89 -6.12 15.54
N TYR A 417 9.66 -7.29 16.15
CA TYR A 417 8.96 -8.41 15.55
C TYR A 417 7.49 -8.41 16.01
N GLY A 418 6.60 -8.98 15.20
CA GLY A 418 5.17 -9.03 15.49
C GLY A 418 4.39 -7.91 14.80
N HIS A 419 3.07 -8.08 14.74
CA HIS A 419 2.15 -7.10 14.16
C HIS A 419 2.05 -5.85 15.05
N GLU A 420 1.77 -6.05 16.34
CA GLU A 420 1.59 -5.00 17.34
C GLU A 420 2.84 -4.77 18.19
N GLY A 421 3.09 -3.50 18.51
CA GLY A 421 3.85 -3.07 19.67
C GLY A 421 2.96 -3.04 20.92
N SER A 422 3.54 -2.68 22.06
CA SER A 422 2.77 -2.40 23.28
C SER A 422 3.23 -1.08 23.85
N ILE A 423 2.41 -0.05 23.69
CA ILE A 423 2.66 1.29 24.25
C ILE A 423 1.48 1.62 25.17
N PRO A 424 1.71 1.77 26.50
CA PRO A 424 0.64 2.04 27.44
C PRO A 424 -0.21 3.26 27.05
N GLY A 425 -1.52 3.08 26.96
CA GLY A 425 -2.47 4.14 26.65
C GLY A 425 -2.65 4.43 25.15
N ILE A 426 -2.00 3.68 24.26
CA ILE A 426 -2.14 3.83 22.81
C ILE A 426 -2.67 2.52 22.22
N ASN A 427 -3.82 2.59 21.54
CA ASN A 427 -4.40 1.49 20.78
C ASN A 427 -3.81 1.42 19.36
N TRP A 428 -3.91 0.24 18.72
CA TRP A 428 -3.47 -0.03 17.34
C TRP A 428 -2.04 0.41 17.04
N THR A 429 -1.14 0.01 17.93
CA THR A 429 0.29 0.28 17.87
C THR A 429 1.00 -0.65 16.90
N HIS A 430 0.55 -0.70 15.64
CA HIS A 430 1.19 -1.52 14.62
C HIS A 430 2.69 -1.20 14.57
N ASN A 431 3.57 -2.20 14.63
CA ASN A 431 5.01 -1.97 14.75
C ASN A 431 5.58 -1.13 13.59
N MET A 432 4.98 -1.19 12.40
CA MET A 432 5.36 -0.35 11.25
C MET A 432 5.12 1.16 11.46
N HIS A 433 4.25 1.55 12.41
CA HIS A 433 4.00 2.94 12.79
C HIS A 433 4.90 3.39 13.94
N VAL A 434 5.12 2.52 14.93
CA VAL A 434 5.66 2.94 16.24
C VAL A 434 7.05 2.40 16.58
N SER A 435 7.50 1.33 15.91
CA SER A 435 8.74 0.62 16.28
C SER A 435 9.72 0.42 15.11
N ASN A 436 9.21 0.32 13.89
CA ASN A 436 9.98 0.05 12.67
C ASN A 436 9.88 1.22 11.69
N LEU A 437 10.95 1.46 10.95
CA LEU A 437 11.02 2.49 9.93
C LEU A 437 10.51 1.96 8.58
N PRO A 438 9.93 2.81 7.71
CA PRO A 438 9.60 2.44 6.34
C PRO A 438 10.82 1.95 5.56
N LEU A 439 10.61 1.11 4.54
CA LEU A 439 11.68 0.67 3.66
C LEU A 439 12.23 1.85 2.85
N LEU A 440 11.36 2.58 2.16
CA LEU A 440 11.66 3.89 1.57
C LEU A 440 11.01 4.98 2.43
N GLN A 441 11.85 5.78 3.08
CA GLN A 441 11.40 6.82 4.00
C GLN A 441 11.69 8.22 3.45
N GLY A 442 10.67 9.08 3.42
CA GLY A 442 10.81 10.51 3.18
C GLY A 442 10.39 11.32 4.40
N LYS A 443 11.16 12.37 4.73
CA LYS A 443 10.88 13.25 5.88
C LYS A 443 11.23 14.69 5.55
N SER A 444 10.23 15.57 5.40
CA SER A 444 10.46 17.01 5.14
C SER A 444 11.35 17.27 3.93
N ILE A 445 11.06 16.62 2.81
CA ILE A 445 11.80 16.72 1.52
C ILE A 445 10.83 17.10 0.39
N GLU A 446 11.37 17.39 -0.79
CA GLU A 446 10.56 17.74 -1.96
C GLU A 446 11.12 17.20 -3.28
N ASN A 447 10.27 17.10 -4.29
CA ASN A 447 10.62 16.67 -5.65
C ASN A 447 11.17 15.24 -5.66
N ILE A 448 10.32 14.26 -5.32
CA ILE A 448 10.69 12.85 -5.22
C ILE A 448 9.95 12.03 -6.26
N LYS A 449 10.68 11.19 -6.99
CA LYS A 449 10.09 10.17 -7.87
C LYS A 449 10.50 8.77 -7.42
N ILE A 450 9.57 7.83 -7.41
CA ILE A 450 9.82 6.39 -7.23
C ILE A 450 9.19 5.71 -8.45
N THR A 451 10.01 5.25 -9.38
CA THR A 451 9.55 4.88 -10.72
C THR A 451 10.13 3.55 -11.19
N GLY A 452 9.51 2.98 -12.23
CA GLY A 452 10.11 1.94 -13.06
C GLY A 452 9.52 0.55 -12.84
N PRO A 453 9.50 -0.31 -13.88
CA PRO A 453 8.72 -1.56 -13.95
C PRO A 453 9.23 -2.69 -13.04
N GLY A 454 10.23 -2.40 -12.19
CA GLY A 454 10.68 -3.33 -11.17
C GLY A 454 9.71 -3.44 -9.99
N LYS A 455 10.18 -4.10 -8.93
CA LYS A 455 9.34 -4.45 -7.78
C LYS A 455 9.93 -3.96 -6.45
N ILE A 456 9.05 -3.58 -5.53
CA ILE A 456 9.35 -3.54 -4.11
C ILE A 456 8.71 -4.78 -3.48
N ARG A 457 9.48 -5.58 -2.75
CA ARG A 457 9.02 -6.81 -2.10
C ARG A 457 9.29 -6.74 -0.61
N SER A 458 8.26 -6.85 0.22
CA SER A 458 8.44 -6.96 1.68
C SER A 458 8.88 -8.37 2.09
N MET A 459 9.32 -8.51 3.33
CA MET A 459 9.66 -9.81 3.88
C MET A 459 8.41 -10.61 4.19
N ASP A 460 8.39 -11.86 3.76
CA ASP A 460 7.29 -12.77 4.02
C ASP A 460 7.84 -14.14 4.42
N PRO A 461 8.29 -14.36 5.65
CA PRO A 461 8.49 -15.72 6.15
C PRO A 461 7.11 -16.39 6.31
N GLU A 462 6.96 -17.64 5.87
CA GLU A 462 5.68 -18.34 5.97
C GLU A 462 5.25 -18.51 7.42
N CYS A 463 3.98 -18.28 7.72
CA CYS A 463 3.41 -18.61 9.02
C CYS A 463 1.96 -19.09 8.83
N GLN A 464 1.73 -20.11 8.01
CA GLN A 464 0.38 -20.66 7.80
C GLN A 464 0.07 -21.71 8.87
N ASP A 465 -0.43 -21.26 10.03
CA ASP A 465 -1.18 -22.12 10.95
C ASP A 465 -2.66 -21.80 10.82
N GLU A 466 -3.37 -22.65 10.09
CA GLU A 466 -4.81 -22.56 9.80
C GLU A 466 -5.67 -22.46 11.07
N ARG A 467 -5.13 -22.83 12.24
CA ARG A 467 -5.82 -22.74 13.53
C ARG A 467 -5.86 -21.33 14.12
N TYR A 468 -5.00 -20.42 13.66
CA TYR A 468 -4.85 -19.07 14.26
C TYR A 468 -5.36 -17.93 13.38
N ALA A 469 -5.77 -18.21 12.14
CA ALA A 469 -6.27 -17.19 11.22
C ALA A 469 -7.57 -16.53 11.70
N GLU A 470 -8.37 -17.21 12.53
CA GLU A 470 -9.65 -16.70 13.06
C GLU A 470 -9.57 -16.25 14.53
N GLU A 471 -8.56 -16.69 15.30
CA GLU A 471 -8.54 -16.52 16.77
C GLU A 471 -7.41 -15.63 17.32
N ASP A 472 -6.24 -15.51 16.65
CA ASP A 472 -5.09 -14.74 17.15
C ASP A 472 -4.07 -14.37 16.05
N TYR A 473 -4.34 -13.29 15.30
CA TYR A 473 -3.44 -12.81 14.24
C TYR A 473 -2.06 -12.38 14.74
N GLN A 474 -1.91 -12.04 16.03
CA GLN A 474 -0.61 -11.66 16.59
C GLN A 474 0.35 -12.85 16.58
N ARG A 475 -0.16 -14.06 16.84
CA ARG A 475 0.60 -15.30 16.72
C ARG A 475 0.99 -15.65 15.28
N TYR A 476 0.21 -15.20 14.29
CA TYR A 476 0.49 -15.36 12.86
C TYR A 476 1.64 -14.47 12.36
N CYS A 477 1.85 -13.32 13.00
CA CYS A 477 2.82 -12.32 12.53
C CYS A 477 4.04 -12.14 13.46
N ALA A 478 4.19 -13.00 14.50
CA ALA A 478 5.24 -12.94 15.52
C ALA A 478 6.70 -13.05 15.02
N ASP A 479 6.94 -13.70 13.87
CA ASP A 479 8.29 -13.89 13.32
C ASP A 479 8.63 -12.86 12.21
N ARG A 480 7.83 -11.80 12.06
CA ARG A 480 7.97 -10.82 10.98
C ARG A 480 8.33 -9.43 11.48
N ILE A 481 9.20 -8.75 10.73
CA ILE A 481 9.46 -7.31 10.88
C ILE A 481 8.53 -6.58 9.91
N HIS A 482 7.50 -5.95 10.47
CA HIS A 482 6.53 -5.18 9.69
C HIS A 482 7.08 -3.79 9.39
N VAL A 483 7.12 -3.43 8.11
CA VAL A 483 7.51 -2.10 7.63
C VAL A 483 6.54 -1.65 6.56
N ILE A 484 6.42 -0.34 6.36
CA ILE A 484 5.72 0.21 5.19
C ILE A 484 6.73 0.27 4.03
N PRO A 485 6.45 -0.30 2.85
CA PRO A 485 7.31 -0.17 1.67
C PRO A 485 7.65 1.28 1.31
N ILE A 486 6.65 2.17 1.29
CA ILE A 486 6.81 3.61 1.02
C ILE A 486 6.13 4.43 2.11
N GLY A 487 6.91 5.06 2.99
CA GLY A 487 6.43 5.94 4.06
C GLY A 487 6.97 7.35 3.91
N LEU A 488 6.11 8.30 3.55
CA LEU A 488 6.46 9.70 3.31
C LEU A 488 5.72 10.59 4.31
N TRP A 489 6.47 11.39 5.06
CA TRP A 489 5.91 12.38 5.97
C TRP A 489 6.39 13.78 5.62
N ASN A 490 5.44 14.71 5.47
CA ASN A 490 5.69 16.11 5.17
C ASN A 490 6.51 16.30 3.88
N VAL A 491 6.11 15.62 2.80
CA VAL A 491 6.81 15.64 1.50
C VAL A 491 5.96 16.36 0.45
N ARG A 492 6.60 17.15 -0.42
CA ARG A 492 5.92 17.87 -1.52
C ARG A 492 6.43 17.45 -2.89
N ASN A 493 5.55 17.46 -3.88
CA ASN A 493 5.84 17.11 -5.28
C ASN A 493 6.36 15.67 -5.38
N ILE A 494 5.42 14.74 -5.47
CA ILE A 494 5.67 13.30 -5.37
C ILE A 494 5.14 12.61 -6.62
N GLU A 495 5.95 11.73 -7.21
CA GLU A 495 5.52 10.80 -8.25
C GLU A 495 5.87 9.37 -7.84
N VAL A 496 4.88 8.49 -7.79
CA VAL A 496 5.07 7.04 -7.65
C VAL A 496 4.44 6.38 -8.86
N SER A 497 5.25 5.81 -9.77
CA SER A 497 4.70 5.33 -11.04
C SER A 497 5.35 4.08 -11.63
N ASN A 498 4.53 3.28 -12.30
CA ASN A 498 4.92 2.12 -13.11
C ASN A 498 5.71 1.03 -12.36
N LEU A 499 5.34 0.67 -11.13
CA LEU A 499 6.03 -0.38 -10.35
C LEU A 499 5.04 -1.31 -9.63
N ASP A 500 5.53 -2.46 -9.18
CA ASP A 500 4.74 -3.38 -8.36
C ASP A 500 5.25 -3.37 -6.89
N ILE A 501 4.34 -3.24 -5.93
CA ILE A 501 4.59 -3.52 -4.51
C ILE A 501 3.96 -4.89 -4.24
N VAL A 502 4.81 -5.88 -3.97
CA VAL A 502 4.37 -7.26 -3.79
C VAL A 502 4.64 -7.73 -2.38
N ARG A 503 3.74 -8.57 -1.87
CA ARG A 503 3.92 -9.25 -0.58
C ARG A 503 4.07 -8.32 0.59
N SER A 504 3.40 -7.18 0.51
CA SER A 504 3.32 -6.30 1.67
C SER A 504 2.88 -7.13 2.87
N ASN A 505 3.65 -7.01 3.94
CA ASN A 505 3.37 -7.68 5.20
C ASN A 505 2.58 -6.77 6.13
N ASN A 506 2.23 -5.56 5.71
CA ASN A 506 1.31 -4.62 6.36
C ASN A 506 0.85 -3.56 5.32
N TYR A 507 0.65 -2.30 5.70
CA TYR A 507 0.35 -1.20 4.78
C TYR A 507 1.34 -1.14 3.62
N HIS A 508 0.86 -0.90 2.39
CA HIS A 508 1.70 -0.73 1.20
C HIS A 508 2.35 0.65 1.17
N THR A 509 1.58 1.68 1.51
CA THR A 509 2.04 3.07 1.45
C THR A 509 1.43 3.92 2.55
N ALA A 510 2.14 4.97 2.96
CA ALA A 510 1.64 6.01 3.84
C ALA A 510 2.17 7.37 3.37
N PHE A 511 1.26 8.22 2.89
CA PHE A 511 1.47 9.61 2.54
C PHE A 511 0.82 10.46 3.62
N TYR A 512 1.64 10.93 4.56
CA TYR A 512 1.18 11.74 5.68
C TYR A 512 1.69 13.16 5.54
N ALA A 513 0.84 14.16 5.75
CA ALA A 513 1.22 15.55 5.62
C ALA A 513 1.79 15.93 4.23
N CYS A 514 1.42 15.20 3.17
CA CYS A 514 2.03 15.33 1.85
C CYS A 514 1.24 16.25 0.91
N GLU A 515 1.91 16.86 -0.07
CA GLU A 515 1.26 17.77 -1.04
C GLU A 515 1.71 17.44 -2.47
N ASN A 516 0.79 17.57 -3.43
CA ASN A 516 1.05 17.37 -4.87
C ASN A 516 1.55 15.94 -5.14
N VAL A 517 0.66 14.97 -4.93
CA VAL A 517 0.95 13.54 -5.01
C VAL A 517 0.34 12.93 -6.27
N PHE A 518 1.18 12.40 -7.14
CA PHE A 518 0.76 11.63 -8.30
C PHE A 518 1.14 10.15 -8.14
N ILE A 519 0.14 9.29 -8.31
CA ILE A 519 0.29 7.84 -8.32
C ILE A 519 -0.22 7.33 -9.66
N GLY A 520 0.63 6.66 -10.44
CA GLY A 520 0.31 6.26 -11.81
C GLY A 520 0.72 4.82 -12.12
N ASN A 521 -0.23 3.95 -12.44
CA ASN A 521 0.04 2.55 -12.83
C ASN A 521 0.85 1.79 -11.76
N LEU A 522 0.43 1.90 -10.50
CA LEU A 522 0.99 1.21 -9.34
C LEU A 522 0.19 -0.08 -9.08
N LYS A 523 0.88 -1.21 -8.98
CA LYS A 523 0.25 -2.49 -8.62
C LYS A 523 0.63 -2.89 -7.21
N MET A 524 -0.33 -3.36 -6.43
CA MET A 524 -0.20 -3.72 -5.02
C MET A 524 -0.92 -5.06 -4.81
N HIS A 525 -0.19 -6.15 -4.62
CA HIS A 525 -0.79 -7.48 -4.58
C HIS A 525 0.08 -8.52 -3.84
N GLU A 526 -0.42 -9.75 -3.75
CA GLU A 526 0.19 -10.86 -3.01
C GLU A 526 0.33 -10.58 -1.50
N VAL A 527 -0.56 -9.81 -0.87
CA VAL A 527 -0.52 -9.47 0.56
C VAL A 527 -0.32 -10.72 1.44
N GLN A 528 0.62 -10.67 2.38
CA GLN A 528 1.03 -11.83 3.19
C GLN A 528 0.68 -11.75 4.68
N CYS A 529 0.24 -10.62 5.23
CA CYS A 529 -0.29 -10.48 6.62
C CYS A 529 -1.60 -9.68 6.59
N VAL A 530 -2.26 -9.55 7.74
CA VAL A 530 -3.41 -8.64 7.94
C VAL A 530 -2.97 -7.17 7.86
N SER A 531 -3.96 -6.26 7.79
CA SER A 531 -3.71 -4.82 7.66
C SER A 531 -2.91 -4.48 6.42
N GLY A 532 -3.35 -4.99 5.27
CA GLY A 532 -2.73 -4.78 3.97
C GLY A 532 -3.11 -3.46 3.30
N ASP A 533 -3.37 -2.37 4.04
CA ASP A 533 -3.92 -1.13 3.49
C ASP A 533 -3.14 -0.65 2.25
N GLY A 534 -3.82 -0.15 1.23
CA GLY A 534 -3.22 0.25 -0.03
C GLY A 534 -2.58 1.64 0.03
N LEU A 535 -3.37 2.65 -0.36
CA LEU A 535 -2.97 4.05 -0.47
C LEU A 535 -3.41 4.84 0.77
N GLY A 536 -2.53 4.91 1.76
CA GLY A 536 -2.74 5.70 2.98
C GLY A 536 -2.59 7.19 2.76
N LEU A 537 -3.67 7.96 2.62
CA LEU A 537 -3.66 9.42 2.54
C LEU A 537 -4.08 10.00 3.90
N GLY A 538 -3.11 10.43 4.69
CA GLY A 538 -3.32 10.77 6.10
C GLY A 538 -2.85 12.17 6.50
N VAL A 539 -3.39 12.67 7.61
CA VAL A 539 -2.81 13.75 8.44
C VAL A 539 -2.36 14.97 7.61
N GLY A 540 -3.29 15.60 6.90
CA GLY A 540 -2.99 16.83 6.13
C GLY A 540 -2.37 16.57 4.76
N THR A 541 -2.91 15.60 4.02
CA THR A 541 -2.47 15.29 2.66
C THR A 541 -3.39 15.92 1.63
N HIS A 542 -2.82 16.70 0.72
CA HIS A 542 -3.54 17.56 -0.23
C HIS A 542 -3.08 17.36 -1.67
N ASN A 543 -4.00 17.59 -2.62
CA ASN A 543 -3.74 17.59 -4.06
C ASN A 543 -3.17 16.24 -4.51
N VAL A 544 -4.05 15.24 -4.63
CA VAL A 544 -3.70 13.85 -4.94
C VAL A 544 -4.40 13.39 -6.22
N LYS A 545 -3.66 12.79 -7.15
CA LYS A 545 -4.21 12.17 -8.36
C LYS A 545 -3.71 10.73 -8.45
N ILE A 546 -4.63 9.78 -8.33
CA ILE A 546 -4.40 8.34 -8.46
C ILE A 546 -4.96 7.91 -9.82
N VAL A 547 -4.09 7.43 -10.68
CA VAL A 547 -4.43 6.91 -12.01
C VAL A 547 -4.01 5.47 -12.07
N ARG A 548 -4.98 4.60 -12.37
CA ARG A 548 -4.71 3.21 -12.70
C ARG A 548 -3.93 2.45 -11.63
N ALA A 549 -4.35 2.60 -10.38
CA ALA A 549 -3.88 1.73 -9.30
C ALA A 549 -4.56 0.37 -9.40
N PHE A 550 -3.80 -0.71 -9.17
CA PHE A 550 -4.33 -2.06 -9.06
C PHE A 550 -4.03 -2.60 -7.67
N LEU A 551 -5.05 -2.86 -6.87
CA LEU A 551 -4.91 -3.38 -5.52
C LEU A 551 -5.66 -4.71 -5.37
N GLU A 552 -4.96 -5.70 -4.84
CA GLU A 552 -5.53 -6.88 -4.20
C GLU A 552 -5.00 -6.97 -2.77
N SER A 553 -5.89 -6.70 -1.81
CA SER A 553 -5.57 -6.67 -0.39
C SER A 553 -6.64 -7.37 0.46
N ASN A 554 -6.38 -7.45 1.75
CA ASN A 554 -7.31 -7.91 2.79
C ASN A 554 -7.81 -6.78 3.70
N ASP A 555 -7.37 -5.54 3.50
CA ASP A 555 -7.74 -4.34 4.24
C ASP A 555 -7.94 -3.13 3.30
N ASP A 556 -8.12 -1.94 3.84
CA ASP A 556 -8.60 -0.74 3.13
C ASP A 556 -7.79 -0.34 1.87
N GLY A 557 -8.50 0.14 0.85
CA GLY A 557 -7.94 0.40 -0.47
C GLY A 557 -7.28 1.76 -0.61
N VAL A 558 -8.08 2.79 -0.87
CA VAL A 558 -7.68 4.20 -0.79
C VAL A 558 -8.20 4.74 0.52
N VAL A 559 -7.29 5.06 1.44
CA VAL A 559 -7.61 5.49 2.79
C VAL A 559 -7.55 7.01 2.87
N LEU A 560 -8.67 7.64 3.21
CA LEU A 560 -8.79 9.08 3.44
C LEU A 560 -8.89 9.30 4.95
N TRP A 561 -7.75 9.52 5.58
CA TRP A 561 -7.64 9.52 7.03
C TRP A 561 -7.31 10.91 7.59
N THR A 562 -8.21 11.43 8.42
CA THR A 562 -7.96 12.65 9.21
C THR A 562 -7.71 12.28 10.66
N ALA A 563 -6.78 12.99 11.29
CA ALA A 563 -6.53 12.94 12.72
C ALA A 563 -5.89 14.26 13.17
N TYR A 564 -6.10 14.63 14.44
CA TYR A 564 -5.56 15.85 15.03
C TYR A 564 -4.26 15.60 15.79
N ASP A 565 -4.33 14.96 16.96
CA ASP A 565 -3.18 14.64 17.83
C ASP A 565 -3.01 13.12 17.98
N ASP A 566 -2.84 12.42 16.86
CA ASP A 566 -2.72 10.96 16.88
C ASP A 566 -1.43 10.50 17.59
N PRO A 567 -1.54 9.77 18.71
CA PRO A 567 -0.40 9.43 19.55
C PRO A 567 0.49 8.35 18.95
N ARG A 568 0.12 7.73 17.82
CA ARG A 568 0.98 6.76 17.10
C ARG A 568 2.10 7.45 16.33
N GLY A 569 1.99 8.76 16.07
CA GLY A 569 2.99 9.56 15.33
C GLY A 569 4.23 9.88 16.16
N ILE A 570 5.06 8.88 16.44
CA ILE A 570 6.20 9.02 17.37
C ILE A 570 7.58 8.74 16.76
N LEU A 571 7.64 8.01 15.64
CA LEU A 571 8.90 7.44 15.14
C LEU A 571 9.40 8.10 13.85
N TRP A 572 8.63 7.98 12.76
CA TRP A 572 9.04 8.44 11.42
C TRP A 572 8.07 9.45 10.81
N TRP A 573 6.86 9.54 11.36
CA TRP A 573 5.85 10.56 11.12
C TRP A 573 5.42 11.14 12.47
N TRP A 574 4.87 12.35 12.44
CA TRP A 574 4.39 13.06 13.63
C TRP A 574 3.03 13.71 13.35
N ALA A 575 2.16 13.69 14.35
CA ALA A 575 0.94 14.48 14.35
C ALA A 575 1.29 15.99 14.26
N ARG A 576 0.37 16.78 13.72
CA ARG A 576 0.57 18.22 13.52
C ARG A 576 -0.67 19.00 14.01
N PRO A 577 -0.96 19.03 15.32
CA PRO A 577 -2.18 19.66 15.82
C PRO A 577 -2.28 21.15 15.43
N ASP A 578 -1.16 21.86 15.29
CA ASP A 578 -1.15 23.27 14.87
C ASP A 578 -1.25 23.49 13.34
N ALA A 579 -1.52 22.44 12.55
CA ALA A 579 -1.55 22.49 11.09
C ALA A 579 -2.89 22.04 10.52
N ASP A 580 -3.10 22.36 9.24
CA ASP A 580 -4.20 21.82 8.47
C ASP A 580 -3.96 20.32 8.22
N ASN A 581 -4.76 19.49 8.91
CA ASN A 581 -4.76 18.04 8.81
C ASN A 581 -5.91 17.50 7.94
N SER A 582 -6.61 18.38 7.22
CA SER A 582 -7.64 17.96 6.27
C SER A 582 -7.07 17.11 5.14
N ILE A 583 -7.92 16.27 4.54
CA ILE A 583 -7.61 15.58 3.29
C ILE A 583 -8.36 16.30 2.18
N ARG A 584 -7.65 16.92 1.23
CA ARG A 584 -8.29 17.70 0.15
C ARG A 584 -7.82 17.35 -1.25
N ASN A 585 -8.73 17.55 -2.21
CA ASN A 585 -8.45 17.49 -3.65
C ASN A 585 -7.86 16.14 -4.07
N VAL A 586 -8.58 15.06 -3.76
CA VAL A 586 -8.17 13.70 -4.13
C VAL A 586 -9.00 13.23 -5.32
N THR A 587 -8.34 12.81 -6.39
CA THR A 587 -8.99 12.16 -7.53
C THR A 587 -8.45 10.75 -7.72
N ALA A 588 -9.32 9.76 -7.80
CA ALA A 588 -8.96 8.39 -8.17
C ALA A 588 -9.72 7.97 -9.44
N CYS A 589 -8.99 7.51 -10.45
CA CYS A 589 -9.60 7.03 -11.70
C CYS A 589 -8.89 5.83 -12.32
N HIS A 590 -9.59 5.14 -13.22
CA HIS A 590 -9.09 4.02 -14.03
C HIS A 590 -8.53 2.86 -13.21
N SER A 591 -8.93 2.76 -11.95
CA SER A 591 -8.27 1.92 -10.94
C SER A 591 -9.09 0.67 -10.64
N TYR A 592 -8.39 -0.43 -10.37
CA TYR A 592 -8.99 -1.66 -9.85
C TYR A 592 -8.62 -1.78 -8.37
N ILE A 593 -9.58 -1.65 -7.46
CA ILE A 593 -9.33 -1.67 -6.02
C ILE A 593 -10.17 -2.78 -5.38
N ASN A 594 -9.51 -3.88 -5.01
CA ASN A 594 -10.07 -4.97 -4.24
C ASN A 594 -9.42 -5.01 -2.85
N SER A 595 -10.12 -4.48 -1.85
CA SER A 595 -9.67 -4.38 -0.45
C SER A 595 -9.99 -5.62 0.39
N GLY A 596 -10.51 -6.70 -0.20
CA GLY A 596 -10.86 -7.91 0.53
C GLY A 596 -11.92 -7.64 1.61
N GLY A 597 -11.54 -7.68 2.89
CA GLY A 597 -12.43 -7.38 4.01
C GLY A 597 -12.62 -5.88 4.30
N GLY A 598 -11.70 -5.03 3.86
CA GLY A 598 -11.74 -3.57 4.06
C GLY A 598 -12.62 -2.82 3.07
N LYS A 599 -12.48 -1.50 2.99
CA LYS A 599 -13.26 -0.61 2.12
C LYS A 599 -12.40 -0.17 0.93
N ALA A 600 -12.90 -0.30 -0.31
CA ALA A 600 -12.10 0.04 -1.48
C ALA A 600 -11.78 1.54 -1.53
N ILE A 601 -12.77 2.40 -1.22
CA ILE A 601 -12.57 3.79 -0.84
C ILE A 601 -13.00 3.93 0.62
N ALA A 602 -12.04 4.20 1.51
CA ALA A 602 -12.23 4.27 2.95
C ALA A 602 -12.19 5.72 3.43
N PHE A 603 -13.28 6.18 4.06
CA PHE A 603 -13.31 7.43 4.81
C PHE A 603 -13.01 7.11 6.29
N ILE A 604 -11.94 7.69 6.84
CA ILE A 604 -11.52 7.46 8.23
C ILE A 604 -11.43 8.82 8.95
N PRO A 605 -12.55 9.33 9.49
CA PRO A 605 -12.67 10.71 9.95
C PRO A 605 -12.36 10.88 11.46
N TRP A 606 -11.14 10.61 11.91
CA TRP A 606 -10.76 10.55 13.35
C TRP A 606 -10.18 11.86 13.92
N GLY A 607 -10.61 13.04 13.45
CA GLY A 607 -10.01 14.33 13.83
C GLY A 607 -10.93 15.31 14.57
N THR A 608 -11.98 14.85 15.23
CA THR A 608 -12.97 15.68 15.95
C THR A 608 -12.47 16.36 17.22
N ASP A 609 -11.36 15.88 17.77
CA ASP A 609 -10.63 16.47 18.89
C ASP A 609 -9.92 17.79 18.52
N ASN A 610 -9.85 18.14 17.23
CA ASN A 610 -9.37 19.44 16.80
C ASN A 610 -10.36 20.56 17.25
N PRO A 611 -9.90 21.63 17.91
CA PRO A 611 -10.72 22.81 18.19
C PRO A 611 -11.30 23.50 16.95
N ASP A 612 -10.63 23.43 15.79
CA ASP A 612 -11.17 23.87 14.48
C ASP A 612 -11.41 22.65 13.59
N TRP A 613 -12.67 22.24 13.48
CA TRP A 613 -13.08 21.09 12.67
C TRP A 613 -12.80 21.29 11.17
N GLY A 614 -12.64 22.54 10.73
CA GLY A 614 -12.26 22.86 9.35
C GLY A 614 -10.81 22.49 9.02
N ASP A 615 -9.98 22.20 10.02
CA ASP A 615 -8.59 21.75 9.86
C ASP A 615 -8.45 20.22 9.93
N THR A 616 -9.55 19.46 10.05
CA THR A 616 -9.56 17.99 10.05
C THR A 616 -10.67 17.39 9.16
N GLU A 617 -11.12 18.13 8.14
CA GLU A 617 -12.17 17.68 7.22
C GLU A 617 -11.64 16.82 6.06
N ILE A 618 -12.51 16.02 5.45
CA ILE A 618 -12.27 15.37 4.15
C ILE A 618 -13.08 16.12 3.10
N ASP A 619 -12.41 16.76 2.15
CA ASP A 619 -13.01 17.71 1.20
C ASP A 619 -12.57 17.43 -0.25
N SER A 620 -13.47 17.60 -1.21
CA SER A 620 -13.13 17.64 -2.63
C SER A 620 -12.53 16.32 -3.13
N ILE A 621 -13.29 15.24 -2.93
CA ILE A 621 -12.93 13.88 -3.34
C ILE A 621 -13.69 13.50 -4.60
N THR A 622 -12.98 13.00 -5.62
CA THR A 622 -13.57 12.55 -6.89
C THR A 622 -13.12 11.13 -7.21
N VAL A 623 -14.06 10.22 -7.45
CA VAL A 623 -13.76 8.83 -7.83
C VAL A 623 -14.61 8.42 -9.03
N TYR A 624 -13.96 8.07 -10.15
CA TYR A 624 -14.65 7.66 -11.37
C TYR A 624 -13.86 6.66 -12.21
N ASP A 625 -14.55 5.89 -13.04
CA ASP A 625 -13.97 4.87 -13.90
C ASP A 625 -13.11 3.85 -13.13
N CYS A 626 -13.52 3.50 -11.91
CA CYS A 626 -12.89 2.49 -11.08
C CYS A 626 -13.73 1.22 -10.94
N VAL A 627 -13.08 0.08 -10.72
CA VAL A 627 -13.70 -1.15 -10.22
C VAL A 627 -13.41 -1.25 -8.74
N LEU A 628 -14.47 -1.24 -7.91
CA LEU A 628 -14.38 -1.12 -6.46
C LEU A 628 -14.99 -2.34 -5.78
N LYS A 629 -14.19 -3.05 -4.98
CA LYS A 629 -14.58 -4.27 -4.26
C LYS A 629 -13.97 -4.30 -2.86
N GLY A 630 -14.72 -4.78 -1.88
CA GLY A 630 -14.28 -4.99 -0.50
C GLY A 630 -15.40 -5.52 0.40
N GLY A 631 -15.26 -5.34 1.72
CA GLY A 631 -16.41 -5.31 2.62
C GLY A 631 -17.38 -4.18 2.23
N TYR A 632 -16.82 -3.05 1.78
CA TYR A 632 -17.56 -1.96 1.12
C TYR A 632 -16.77 -1.48 -0.12
N ALA A 633 -17.48 -1.13 -1.19
CA ALA A 633 -16.87 -0.45 -2.34
C ALA A 633 -16.59 1.02 -2.00
N VAL A 634 -17.47 1.65 -1.25
CA VAL A 634 -17.25 2.97 -0.61
C VAL A 634 -17.75 2.86 0.82
N GLY A 635 -16.92 3.12 1.81
CA GLY A 635 -17.35 3.03 3.19
C GLY A 635 -16.50 3.80 4.17
N THR A 636 -16.81 3.65 5.45
CA THR A 636 -16.17 4.42 6.52
C THR A 636 -15.76 3.58 7.72
N TRP A 637 -14.71 3.98 8.43
CA TRP A 637 -14.48 3.58 9.82
C TRP A 637 -14.65 4.81 10.73
N PRO A 638 -15.84 5.01 11.34
CA PRO A 638 -16.14 6.25 12.04
C PRO A 638 -15.58 6.27 13.47
N ASP A 639 -15.37 5.12 14.10
CA ASP A 639 -14.98 5.05 15.51
C ASP A 639 -13.56 5.58 15.70
N ASN A 640 -13.44 6.77 16.28
CA ASN A 640 -12.17 7.38 16.65
C ASN A 640 -11.53 6.60 17.82
N PRO A 641 -10.34 5.99 17.64
CA PRO A 641 -9.74 5.11 18.65
C PRO A 641 -9.31 5.78 19.95
N TYR A 642 -9.18 7.12 19.96
CA TYR A 642 -8.62 7.87 21.08
C TYR A 642 -9.63 8.78 21.76
N PHE A 643 -10.60 9.30 21.01
CA PHE A 643 -11.58 10.26 21.50
C PHE A 643 -13.04 9.80 21.35
N GLY A 644 -13.27 8.76 20.55
CA GLY A 644 -14.61 8.24 20.26
C GLY A 644 -15.13 7.24 21.29
N LYS A 645 -16.35 6.76 21.02
CA LYS A 645 -17.04 5.78 21.86
C LYS A 645 -16.27 4.44 21.97
N GLN A 646 -16.32 3.85 23.16
CA GLN A 646 -15.83 2.50 23.45
C GLN A 646 -17.00 1.59 23.84
N PRO A 647 -17.06 0.32 23.39
CA PRO A 647 -16.14 -0.35 22.47
C PRO A 647 -16.30 0.14 21.00
N PHE A 648 -15.28 -0.08 20.17
CA PHE A 648 -15.32 0.18 18.72
C PHE A 648 -16.24 -0.82 18.02
N ASP A 649 -17.51 -0.48 17.89
CA ASP A 649 -18.57 -1.33 17.35
C ASP A 649 -19.24 -0.76 16.07
N ASN A 650 -18.63 0.27 15.48
CA ASN A 650 -19.12 1.06 14.35
C ASN A 650 -20.47 1.75 14.61
N THR A 651 -20.78 2.06 15.86
CA THR A 651 -22.00 2.76 16.26
C THR A 651 -21.77 4.18 16.77
N GLU A 652 -20.58 4.75 16.56
CA GLU A 652 -20.33 6.18 16.74
C GLU A 652 -21.41 7.00 16.01
N GLN A 653 -21.97 8.05 16.62
CA GLN A 653 -23.08 8.83 16.03
C GLN A 653 -22.79 10.32 15.95
N ASP A 654 -21.87 10.84 16.77
CA ASP A 654 -21.63 12.27 16.91
C ASP A 654 -20.15 12.66 16.94
N ASP A 655 -19.21 11.70 16.95
CA ASP A 655 -17.76 11.96 16.97
C ASP A 655 -17.04 11.55 15.67
N TYR A 656 -17.31 12.25 14.56
CA TYR A 656 -16.54 12.11 13.30
C TYR A 656 -16.27 13.44 12.59
N SER A 657 -15.11 13.53 11.94
CA SER A 657 -14.70 14.70 11.16
C SER A 657 -15.65 15.01 9.99
N PRO A 658 -15.81 16.29 9.61
CA PRO A 658 -16.65 16.68 8.49
C PRO A 658 -16.21 16.06 7.16
N ILE A 659 -17.18 15.61 6.36
CA ILE A 659 -16.97 15.15 4.98
C ILE A 659 -17.80 16.02 4.05
N LYS A 660 -17.17 16.64 3.05
CA LYS A 660 -17.85 17.49 2.06
C LYS A 660 -17.27 17.43 0.65
N ASN A 661 -18.05 17.90 -0.32
CA ASN A 661 -17.68 18.02 -1.74
C ASN A 661 -17.16 16.72 -2.35
N VAL A 662 -17.95 15.65 -2.24
CA VAL A 662 -17.57 14.34 -2.75
C VAL A 662 -18.36 14.01 -4.01
N ARG A 663 -17.67 13.52 -5.04
CA ARG A 663 -18.25 13.04 -6.30
C ARG A 663 -17.78 11.62 -6.58
N ILE A 664 -18.70 10.66 -6.58
CA ILE A 664 -18.37 9.26 -6.89
C ILE A 664 -19.34 8.77 -7.98
N TYR A 665 -18.84 8.56 -9.19
CA TYR A 665 -19.69 8.29 -10.35
C TYR A 665 -18.99 7.46 -11.41
N ARG A 666 -19.76 6.75 -12.24
CA ARG A 666 -19.27 5.86 -13.31
C ARG A 666 -18.21 4.89 -12.79
N ASN A 667 -18.53 4.16 -11.72
CA ASN A 667 -17.69 3.07 -11.22
C ASN A 667 -18.44 1.74 -11.29
N SER A 668 -17.69 0.64 -11.30
CA SER A 668 -18.25 -0.69 -11.06
C SER A 668 -18.17 -1.01 -9.57
N TYR A 669 -19.30 -0.96 -8.86
CA TYR A 669 -19.39 -1.29 -7.44
C TYR A 669 -19.71 -2.78 -7.28
N LEU A 670 -18.71 -3.56 -6.86
CA LEU A 670 -18.85 -5.01 -6.64
C LEU A 670 -19.19 -5.37 -5.19
N SER A 671 -19.36 -4.36 -4.33
CA SER A 671 -19.67 -4.45 -2.90
C SER A 671 -20.58 -3.29 -2.47
N PRO A 672 -21.25 -3.39 -1.30
CA PRO A 672 -22.10 -2.31 -0.79
C PRO A 672 -21.38 -0.98 -0.65
N CYS A 673 -22.12 0.13 -0.76
CA CYS A 673 -21.64 1.48 -0.48
C CYS A 673 -22.43 2.05 0.68
N ASP A 674 -21.77 2.36 1.80
CA ASP A 674 -22.42 2.90 3.00
C ASP A 674 -21.45 3.68 3.89
N LEU A 675 -21.84 4.89 4.29
CA LEU A 675 -21.10 5.71 5.25
C LEU A 675 -21.66 5.60 6.68
N LEU A 676 -22.55 4.64 6.94
CA LEU A 676 -23.08 4.33 8.27
C LEU A 676 -23.71 5.56 8.94
N CYS A 677 -23.12 6.02 10.05
CA CYS A 677 -23.57 7.16 10.83
C CYS A 677 -23.23 8.52 10.22
N ILE A 678 -22.27 8.57 9.29
CA ILE A 678 -21.74 9.82 8.77
C ILE A 678 -22.79 10.53 7.93
N ARG A 679 -22.87 11.86 8.12
CA ARG A 679 -23.77 12.75 7.40
C ARG A 679 -22.94 13.75 6.57
N PRO A 680 -22.51 13.38 5.35
CA PRO A 680 -21.70 14.27 4.53
C PRO A 680 -22.56 15.39 3.94
N THR A 681 -21.92 16.48 3.51
CA THR A 681 -22.58 17.55 2.72
C THR A 681 -21.99 17.61 1.32
N ASN A 682 -22.74 18.08 0.32
CA ASN A 682 -22.27 18.14 -1.07
C ASN A 682 -21.75 16.79 -1.60
N PHE A 683 -22.31 15.68 -1.11
CA PHE A 683 -22.02 14.33 -1.58
C PHE A 683 -22.98 13.99 -2.73
N ILE A 684 -22.41 13.77 -3.91
CA ILE A 684 -23.14 13.42 -5.13
C ILE A 684 -22.59 12.09 -5.63
N SER A 685 -23.45 11.07 -5.72
CA SER A 685 -23.02 9.76 -6.18
C SER A 685 -24.06 9.01 -6.99
N ASP A 686 -23.61 8.02 -7.74
CA ASP A 686 -24.46 7.01 -8.38
C ASP A 686 -24.50 5.67 -7.63
N CYS A 687 -23.87 5.58 -6.45
CA CYS A 687 -23.82 4.38 -5.61
C CYS A 687 -24.84 4.35 -4.46
N GLY A 688 -25.70 5.37 -4.37
CA GLY A 688 -26.77 5.47 -3.37
C GLY A 688 -26.40 6.20 -2.08
N ILE A 689 -25.13 6.56 -1.88
CA ILE A 689 -24.72 7.44 -0.78
C ILE A 689 -25.19 8.87 -1.09
N ARG A 690 -25.81 9.51 -0.09
CA ARG A 690 -26.45 10.82 -0.23
C ARG A 690 -25.87 11.82 0.75
N SER A 691 -26.02 13.10 0.43
CA SER A 691 -25.80 14.19 1.39
C SER A 691 -26.78 14.10 2.55
N SER A 692 -26.46 14.77 3.66
CA SER A 692 -27.39 14.96 4.77
C SER A 692 -28.66 15.68 4.30
N GLY A 693 -29.79 15.34 4.91
CA GLY A 693 -31.06 16.05 4.68
C GLY A 693 -31.20 17.33 5.49
N THR A 694 -30.28 17.59 6.43
CA THR A 694 -30.30 18.76 7.32
C THR A 694 -28.94 19.43 7.37
N PHE A 695 -28.92 20.73 7.70
CA PHE A 695 -27.67 21.44 7.97
C PHE A 695 -26.89 20.76 9.10
N GLN A 696 -25.59 20.56 8.88
CA GLN A 696 -24.70 19.97 9.88
C GLN A 696 -24.02 21.04 10.75
N ASN A 697 -23.82 22.26 10.21
CA ASN A 697 -23.20 23.36 10.94
C ASN A 697 -23.93 24.69 10.69
N GLY A 698 -25.27 24.66 10.70
CA GLY A 698 -26.12 25.81 10.37
C GLY A 698 -25.95 27.02 11.31
N ASN A 699 -25.47 26.81 12.53
CA ASN A 699 -25.19 27.82 13.54
C ASN A 699 -23.73 28.31 13.57
N PHE A 700 -22.84 27.71 12.76
CA PHE A 700 -21.40 28.01 12.71
C PHE A 700 -20.64 27.75 14.03
N GLU A 701 -21.15 26.85 14.89
CA GLU A 701 -20.45 26.44 16.12
C GLU A 701 -19.10 25.77 15.82
N HIS A 702 -19.00 25.09 14.68
CA HIS A 702 -17.77 24.42 14.21
C HIS A 702 -17.05 25.22 13.12
N GLY A 703 -17.13 26.55 13.19
CA GLY A 703 -16.48 27.43 12.22
C GLY A 703 -16.94 27.13 10.79
N ARG A 704 -15.99 26.85 9.90
CA ARG A 704 -16.24 26.61 8.45
C ARG A 704 -16.57 25.16 8.08
N ALA A 705 -16.59 24.23 9.03
CA ALA A 705 -16.90 22.83 8.79
C ALA A 705 -18.23 22.67 8.03
N TYR A 706 -18.31 21.69 7.13
CA TYR A 706 -19.45 21.38 6.24
C TYR A 706 -19.81 22.46 5.20
N TRP A 707 -19.53 23.73 5.46
CA TRP A 707 -19.78 24.80 4.51
C TRP A 707 -18.81 24.77 3.34
N THR A 708 -19.35 24.93 2.14
CA THR A 708 -18.60 25.08 0.90
C THR A 708 -18.54 26.55 0.51
N MET A 709 -17.33 27.00 0.20
CA MET A 709 -17.02 28.38 -0.14
C MET A 709 -16.61 28.48 -1.61
N ARG A 710 -17.19 29.44 -2.33
CA ARG A 710 -16.81 29.79 -3.70
C ARG A 710 -16.61 31.29 -3.80
N GLY A 711 -15.52 31.73 -4.42
CA GLY A 711 -15.16 33.16 -4.43
C GLY A 711 -14.82 33.66 -3.03
N ASP A 712 -15.07 34.95 -2.77
CA ASP A 712 -14.84 35.55 -1.46
C ASP A 712 -16.03 35.25 -0.53
N ALA A 713 -15.89 34.17 0.23
CA ALA A 713 -16.88 33.66 1.17
C ALA A 713 -16.18 32.86 2.28
N GLY A 714 -16.80 32.76 3.44
CA GLY A 714 -16.24 32.01 4.56
C GLY A 714 -16.97 32.26 5.87
N VAL A 715 -16.22 32.19 6.98
CA VAL A 715 -16.75 32.42 8.32
C VAL A 715 -16.00 33.59 8.97
N ARG A 716 -16.74 34.51 9.58
CA ARG A 716 -16.22 35.68 10.29
C ARG A 716 -17.12 36.00 11.48
N ASP A 717 -16.51 36.15 12.66
CA ASP A 717 -17.19 36.44 13.91
C ASP A 717 -18.31 35.44 14.25
N GLY A 718 -18.04 34.14 14.04
CA GLY A 718 -19.00 33.05 14.32
C GLY A 718 -20.23 33.03 13.40
N CYS A 719 -20.15 33.66 12.22
CA CYS A 719 -21.22 33.67 11.22
C CYS A 719 -20.63 33.46 9.82
N GLY A 720 -21.42 32.89 8.91
CA GLY A 720 -21.06 32.82 7.50
C GLY A 720 -21.09 34.19 6.82
N TYR A 721 -20.24 34.40 5.83
CA TYR A 721 -20.28 35.57 4.95
C TYR A 721 -20.06 35.20 3.48
N ALA A 722 -20.57 36.04 2.59
CA ALA A 722 -20.29 36.05 1.16
C ALA A 722 -20.16 37.51 0.68
N ASP A 723 -19.09 37.81 -0.05
CA ASP A 723 -18.80 39.14 -0.60
C ASP A 723 -18.41 39.07 -2.09
N GLY A 724 -19.40 38.98 -2.97
CA GLY A 724 -19.23 38.58 -4.37
C GLY A 724 -18.98 37.07 -4.54
N GLY A 725 -18.97 36.30 -3.45
CA GLY A 725 -18.86 34.84 -3.41
C GLY A 725 -20.18 34.13 -3.11
N ARG A 726 -20.08 32.83 -2.81
CA ARG A 726 -21.19 31.94 -2.42
C ARG A 726 -20.76 31.07 -1.24
N LEU A 727 -21.66 30.91 -0.27
CA LEU A 727 -21.47 30.07 0.91
C LEU A 727 -22.69 29.15 1.07
N TYR A 728 -22.50 27.84 1.07
CA TYR A 728 -23.62 26.88 1.15
C TYR A 728 -23.26 25.54 1.78
N GLU A 729 -24.27 24.85 2.32
CA GLU A 729 -24.25 23.40 2.50
C GLU A 729 -25.15 22.75 1.44
N GLY A 730 -24.67 21.66 0.85
CA GLY A 730 -25.38 20.85 -0.14
C GLY A 730 -26.10 19.71 0.55
N LEU A 731 -27.43 19.79 0.57
CA LEU A 731 -28.30 18.87 1.31
C LEU A 731 -29.12 18.01 0.36
N TYR A 732 -29.38 16.75 0.71
CA TYR A 732 -30.26 15.87 -0.05
C TYR A 732 -31.72 16.20 0.29
N LEU A 733 -32.46 16.71 -0.69
CA LEU A 733 -33.88 17.04 -0.55
C LEU A 733 -34.71 16.12 -1.44
N THR A 734 -35.86 15.69 -0.92
CA THR A 734 -36.84 14.92 -1.68
C THR A 734 -37.69 15.84 -2.55
N ARG A 735 -38.26 15.31 -3.63
CA ARG A 735 -39.26 16.03 -4.42
C ARG A 735 -40.39 16.54 -3.52
N GLY A 736 -40.65 17.83 -3.57
CA GLY A 736 -41.68 18.44 -2.75
C GLY A 736 -41.37 19.88 -2.38
N ARG A 737 -42.18 20.43 -1.48
CA ARG A 737 -41.98 21.78 -0.96
C ARG A 737 -41.17 21.70 0.33
N HIS A 738 -40.11 22.48 0.38
CA HIS A 738 -39.22 22.64 1.54
C HIS A 738 -39.10 24.12 1.91
N THR A 739 -38.78 24.40 3.17
CA THR A 739 -38.61 25.76 3.69
C THR A 739 -37.20 25.93 4.22
N PHE A 740 -36.39 26.70 3.52
CA PHE A 740 -35.07 27.11 4.00
C PHE A 740 -35.22 28.40 4.83
N THR A 741 -34.83 28.36 6.11
CA THR A 741 -34.87 29.51 7.02
C THR A 741 -33.46 29.82 7.54
N ALA A 742 -33.12 31.09 7.62
CA ALA A 742 -31.87 31.56 8.24
C ALA A 742 -32.01 32.98 8.82
N GLU A 743 -31.16 33.34 9.78
CA GLU A 743 -30.92 34.74 10.13
C GLU A 743 -29.87 35.32 9.18
N VAL A 744 -30.19 36.46 8.56
CA VAL A 744 -29.30 37.13 7.60
C VAL A 744 -29.07 38.60 7.96
N GLN A 745 -27.94 39.14 7.49
CA GLN A 745 -27.55 40.55 7.62
C GLN A 745 -26.76 40.96 6.37
N GLY A 746 -26.76 42.25 6.02
CA GLY A 746 -26.09 42.79 4.84
C GLY A 746 -26.98 42.78 3.60
N ASP A 747 -26.35 42.84 2.43
CA ASP A 747 -27.01 42.90 1.12
C ASP A 747 -26.69 41.64 0.30
N GLY A 748 -27.70 40.80 0.06
CA GLY A 748 -27.52 39.55 -0.66
C GLY A 748 -28.80 38.78 -0.88
N SER A 749 -28.67 37.47 -1.10
CA SER A 749 -29.81 36.60 -1.33
C SER A 749 -29.64 35.27 -0.60
N LEU A 750 -30.74 34.72 -0.08
CA LEU A 750 -30.83 33.28 0.15
C LEU A 750 -31.05 32.61 -1.21
N TYR A 751 -30.37 31.51 -1.46
CA TYR A 751 -30.57 30.74 -2.70
C TYR A 751 -30.67 29.23 -2.43
N ALA A 752 -31.31 28.57 -3.39
CA ALA A 752 -31.34 27.13 -3.53
C ALA A 752 -30.97 26.77 -4.98
N ASP A 753 -29.88 26.03 -5.17
CA ASP A 753 -29.44 25.56 -6.48
C ASP A 753 -29.28 24.05 -6.47
N ARG A 754 -29.73 23.37 -7.52
CA ARG A 754 -29.46 21.94 -7.69
C ARG A 754 -28.00 21.73 -8.02
N LEU A 755 -27.32 20.85 -7.29
CA LEU A 755 -25.97 20.41 -7.61
C LEU A 755 -26.01 19.22 -8.56
N SER A 756 -25.15 19.25 -9.57
CA SER A 756 -24.99 18.18 -10.55
C SER A 756 -23.59 17.55 -10.47
N LEU A 757 -23.44 16.36 -11.04
CA LEU A 757 -22.15 15.67 -11.13
C LEU A 757 -21.11 16.47 -11.94
N PHE A 758 -21.55 17.27 -12.91
CA PHE A 758 -20.68 17.94 -13.92
C PHE A 758 -20.62 19.46 -13.75
N GLU A 759 -20.71 19.93 -12.51
CA GLU A 759 -20.37 21.29 -12.02
C GLU A 759 -21.29 22.45 -12.39
N GLU A 760 -22.17 22.36 -13.39
CA GLU A 760 -23.21 23.38 -13.55
C GLU A 760 -24.31 23.19 -12.51
N SER A 761 -24.39 24.13 -11.56
CA SER A 761 -25.51 24.22 -10.61
C SER A 761 -26.71 24.85 -11.30
N VAL A 762 -27.90 24.26 -11.15
CA VAL A 762 -29.13 24.79 -11.75
C VAL A 762 -29.89 25.60 -10.71
N PRO A 763 -30.11 26.92 -10.91
CA PRO A 763 -30.87 27.73 -9.96
C PRO A 763 -32.31 27.23 -9.80
N ILE A 764 -32.78 27.11 -8.56
CA ILE A 764 -34.15 26.67 -8.24
C ILE A 764 -34.97 27.80 -7.64
N ALA A 765 -34.45 28.44 -6.59
CA ALA A 765 -35.16 29.48 -5.88
C ALA A 765 -34.18 30.50 -5.30
N ARG A 766 -34.64 31.74 -5.16
CA ARG A 766 -33.85 32.85 -4.63
C ARG A 766 -34.75 33.87 -3.94
N ALA A 767 -34.27 34.43 -2.83
CA ALA A 767 -34.93 35.52 -2.12
C ALA A 767 -33.90 36.55 -1.67
N ASP A 768 -34.00 37.76 -2.22
CA ASP A 768 -33.12 38.87 -1.88
C ASP A 768 -33.42 39.44 -0.50
N PHE A 769 -32.39 39.94 0.16
CA PHE A 769 -32.49 40.66 1.42
C PHE A 769 -31.50 41.83 1.47
N SER A 770 -31.90 42.86 2.19
CA SER A 770 -31.05 43.98 2.60
C SER A 770 -31.43 44.28 4.05
N SER A 771 -30.47 44.21 4.97
CA SER A 771 -30.73 44.40 6.40
C SER A 771 -29.48 44.80 7.19
N GLU A 772 -29.53 45.93 7.88
CA GLU A 772 -28.45 46.36 8.77
C GLU A 772 -28.37 45.53 10.06
N THR A 773 -29.47 44.90 10.47
CA THR A 773 -29.55 44.04 11.65
C THR A 773 -29.83 42.58 11.27
N TRP A 774 -29.54 41.64 12.17
CA TRP A 774 -29.90 40.24 11.96
C TRP A 774 -31.41 40.07 11.89
N THR A 775 -31.89 39.59 10.74
CA THR A 775 -33.32 39.37 10.48
C THR A 775 -33.54 37.95 9.99
N GLN A 776 -34.56 37.26 10.53
CA GLN A 776 -34.96 35.96 10.02
C GLN A 776 -35.58 36.10 8.63
N ARG A 777 -35.09 35.29 7.68
CA ARG A 777 -35.61 35.18 6.32
C ARG A 777 -35.93 33.73 6.01
N THR A 778 -36.89 33.57 5.10
CA THR A 778 -37.39 32.27 4.67
C THR A 778 -37.45 32.24 3.15
N LEU A 779 -36.96 31.16 2.58
CA LEU A 779 -37.05 30.82 1.16
C LEU A 779 -37.84 29.51 1.03
N THR A 780 -39.03 29.57 0.43
CA THR A 780 -39.76 28.37 0.03
C THR A 780 -39.16 27.83 -1.26
N VAL A 781 -38.79 26.56 -1.27
CA VAL A 781 -38.16 25.88 -2.40
C VAL A 781 -39.06 24.74 -2.86
N ASP A 782 -39.54 24.80 -4.10
CA ASP A 782 -40.25 23.69 -4.73
C ASP A 782 -39.24 22.80 -5.48
N ILE A 783 -38.85 21.69 -4.83
CA ILE A 783 -37.85 20.74 -5.32
C ILE A 783 -38.44 19.87 -6.43
N PRO A 784 -37.91 19.94 -7.67
CA PRO A 784 -38.52 19.26 -8.82
C PRO A 784 -38.32 17.75 -8.80
N GLU A 785 -37.20 17.30 -8.21
CA GLU A 785 -36.83 15.89 -8.08
C GLU A 785 -35.86 15.68 -6.93
N ASP A 786 -35.83 14.45 -6.42
CA ASP A 786 -34.87 14.00 -5.42
C ASP A 786 -33.42 14.30 -5.84
N GLY A 787 -32.63 14.89 -4.95
CA GLY A 787 -31.22 15.15 -5.23
C GLY A 787 -30.56 16.07 -4.22
N THR A 788 -29.31 16.44 -4.50
CA THR A 788 -28.53 17.35 -3.64
C THR A 788 -28.69 18.80 -4.10
N TYR A 789 -29.04 19.69 -3.18
CA TYR A 789 -29.28 21.10 -3.42
C TYR A 789 -28.39 21.95 -2.50
N ALA A 790 -27.67 22.89 -3.08
CA ALA A 790 -26.94 23.92 -2.36
C ALA A 790 -27.92 24.93 -1.77
N LEU A 791 -27.98 25.01 -0.44
CA LEU A 791 -28.74 26.01 0.29
C LEU A 791 -27.76 26.95 0.99
N GLY A 792 -27.88 28.25 0.74
CA GLY A 792 -26.87 29.19 1.21
C GLY A 792 -27.15 30.65 0.90
N ILE A 793 -26.09 31.46 0.98
CA ILE A 793 -26.09 32.88 0.66
C ILE A 793 -25.05 33.25 -0.39
N ASP A 794 -25.37 34.30 -1.14
CA ASP A 794 -24.47 35.05 -2.00
C ASP A 794 -24.85 36.54 -1.96
N GLY A 795 -24.03 37.40 -2.55
CA GLY A 795 -24.21 38.86 -2.49
C GLY A 795 -22.94 39.58 -2.01
N ASN A 796 -23.03 40.90 -1.80
CA ASN A 796 -21.90 41.74 -1.42
C ASN A 796 -22.05 42.14 0.06
N GLY A 797 -21.21 41.57 0.93
CA GLY A 797 -21.33 41.73 2.38
C GLY A 797 -22.50 40.98 3.01
N ALA A 798 -23.03 39.94 2.34
CA ALA A 798 -24.07 39.08 2.87
C ALA A 798 -23.55 38.23 4.03
N ARG A 799 -24.35 38.06 5.09
CA ARG A 799 -24.02 37.24 6.26
C ARG A 799 -25.18 36.32 6.62
N ILE A 800 -24.85 35.13 7.14
CA ILE A 800 -25.82 34.10 7.52
C ILE A 800 -25.47 33.46 8.87
N ARG A 801 -26.49 33.08 9.64
CA ARG A 801 -26.40 32.17 10.79
C ARG A 801 -27.75 31.49 11.07
N LYS A 802 -27.75 30.45 11.89
CA LYS A 802 -28.94 29.67 12.26
C LYS A 802 -29.72 29.16 11.03
N ALA A 803 -28.99 28.62 10.05
CA ALA A 803 -29.55 28.02 8.86
C ALA A 803 -30.24 26.68 9.20
N ALA A 804 -31.45 26.48 8.68
CA ALA A 804 -32.22 25.25 8.85
C ALA A 804 -33.11 25.00 7.62
N VAL A 805 -33.41 23.73 7.34
CA VAL A 805 -34.37 23.31 6.30
C VAL A 805 -35.38 22.35 6.91
N ASP A 806 -36.65 22.48 6.55
CA ASP A 806 -37.75 21.59 6.95
C ASP A 806 -38.22 20.63 5.84
#